data_AF-A0A1G8AI43-F1
#
_entry.id   AF-A0A1G8AI43-F1
#
_cell.length_a   1.000
_cell.length_b   1.000
_cell.length_c   1.000
_cell.angle_alpha   90.00
_cell.angle_beta   90.00
_cell.angle_gamma   90.00
#
_symmetry.space_group_name_H-M   'P 1'
#
loop_
_entity.id
_entity.type
_entity.pdbx_description
1 polymer ?
#
loop_
_entity_poly.entity_id
_entity_poly.type
_entity_poly.pdbx_seq_one_letter_code
_entity_poly.pdbx_strand_id
1 'polypeptide(L)'
;MVIRNPEIFDLGQDRTKFWGDQGNRLDWFKPWDKVLEWNNPFAKWYAGGKLNAAYNCLDRHLNGARRNKAALIFEGELGDYRVLTYQDLHREVSRFANVLKSYGVEKGDRVTIYMPMIPETVIAMLACARIGAPHIVVFGGFSYEALKDRVLDAQSKVIVTSDGSYRRGNIIPLKENVDQALKTVTCVEKVIVVQRTGQSVAMQEGRDIWYHEVVKNIPIVCPAEEMDADDMLFILYTSGTTGKPKGIVHSVGGYMVGVSTTHEWVFDLKDEDVYWCTADVGWITGHSYLVYGPLANGATILLYEGAPDYPDKDRYWEIVEKYKVTILYTAPTAIRTFMKWGEKYPMGRDISSLRLLGSVGEPINPDAWMWYHKHIGKERCPIVDTWWQTETGMIMITPIPEVTPLKAGSCAVPFPGVKMGIVDHQGKPVEKGDSGYLVVCEPWPAMLKTVYGDDKRYEDTYWGQYAGMYFTGDEAKWDEDGYFWVIGRVDDVINVSGHRIGTAEVEGALVDHPAVAEAACVGRTHAVKGQAVFAFVSLKEGIVVHDSLIAELKAHVVLKIGSLARPDDVFLTDELPKTRSGKIMRRLLKDIAEGRAMGDTSTLADASIIDLLKKNVNQKTATVQKTEVAHNVAIKLGRNKISIPDTAVFNRCKDESYEGYSYTVWFSTPAKDGLRHPVTHFYCFQWIERLNSVSEIICAVTNIMINNKDTFEAIFANGAPDFSHAVINEGNITDDLAEEVQICFCGSEG
;
A
#
# COMPACT_ATOMS: atom_id res chain seq x y z
N MET A 1 27.02 21.42 13.91
CA MET A 1 25.56 21.64 13.85
C MET A 1 25.27 22.51 12.64
N VAL A 2 24.74 21.92 11.56
CA VAL A 2 24.50 22.60 10.28
C VAL A 2 23.14 23.34 10.29
N ILE A 3 22.16 22.85 11.04
CA ILE A 3 20.75 23.22 10.82
C ILE A 3 20.27 24.29 11.82
N ARG A 4 20.97 25.42 11.82
CA ARG A 4 20.44 26.72 12.30
C ARG A 4 20.81 27.83 11.33
N ASN A 5 21.04 27.47 10.07
CA ASN A 5 21.34 28.43 9.02
C ASN A 5 20.03 28.79 8.30
N PRO A 6 19.45 29.98 8.52
CA PRO A 6 18.24 30.41 7.81
C PRO A 6 18.46 30.57 6.30
N GLU A 7 19.72 30.71 5.85
CA GLU A 7 20.11 30.85 4.44
C GLU A 7 20.39 29.49 3.77
N ILE A 8 19.96 28.37 4.36
CA ILE A 8 20.27 27.02 3.85
C ILE A 8 19.73 26.79 2.42
N PHE A 9 18.60 27.42 2.08
CA PHE A 9 18.02 27.35 0.74
C PHE A 9 18.77 28.22 -0.28
N ASP A 10 19.45 29.29 0.18
CA ASP A 10 20.26 30.15 -0.69
C ASP A 10 21.53 29.43 -1.16
N LEU A 11 22.06 28.50 -0.34
CA LEU A 11 23.17 27.63 -0.73
C LEU A 11 22.86 26.84 -2.00
N GLY A 12 21.58 26.50 -2.23
CA GLY A 12 21.13 25.70 -3.37
C GLY A 12 20.91 26.48 -4.67
N GLN A 13 21.05 27.82 -4.68
CA GLN A 13 20.80 28.64 -5.87
C GLN A 13 21.80 28.38 -6.99
N ASP A 14 23.08 28.21 -6.66
CA ASP A 14 24.09 27.67 -7.58
C ASP A 14 24.20 26.16 -7.37
N ARG A 15 23.38 25.41 -8.12
CA ARG A 15 23.30 23.95 -8.06
C ARG A 15 24.66 23.27 -8.22
N THR A 16 25.46 23.68 -9.20
CA THR A 16 26.73 23.00 -9.50
C THR A 16 27.74 23.25 -8.38
N LYS A 17 27.79 24.47 -7.85
CA LYS A 17 28.61 24.76 -6.68
C LYS A 17 28.13 24.00 -5.45
N PHE A 18 26.82 24.04 -5.16
CA PHE A 18 26.22 23.35 -4.02
C PHE A 18 26.58 21.87 -4.00
N TRP A 19 26.31 21.16 -5.10
CA TRP A 19 26.60 19.73 -5.18
C TRP A 19 28.10 19.44 -5.26
N GLY A 20 28.91 20.34 -5.83
CA GLY A 20 30.37 20.27 -5.72
C GLY A 20 30.84 20.30 -4.28
N ASP A 21 30.28 21.19 -3.46
CA ASP A 21 30.60 21.30 -2.03
C ASP A 21 30.12 20.05 -1.27
N GLN A 22 28.92 19.54 -1.55
CA GLN A 22 28.42 18.31 -0.95
C GLN A 22 29.24 17.07 -1.36
N GLY A 23 29.80 17.05 -2.57
CA GLY A 23 30.66 15.97 -3.05
C GLY A 23 31.90 15.76 -2.17
N ASN A 24 32.42 16.82 -1.53
CA ASN A 24 33.60 16.77 -0.66
C ASN A 24 33.35 16.06 0.68
N ARG A 25 32.10 15.71 0.99
CA ARG A 25 31.72 14.99 2.21
C ARG A 25 32.04 13.50 2.14
N LEU A 26 32.32 12.99 0.95
CA LEU A 26 32.70 11.61 0.70
C LEU A 26 34.21 11.48 0.49
N ASP A 27 34.72 10.29 0.73
CA ASP A 27 36.10 9.93 0.50
C ASP A 27 36.23 9.45 -0.95
N TRP A 28 37.08 10.13 -1.72
CA TRP A 28 37.38 9.85 -3.11
C TRP A 28 38.81 9.36 -3.23
N PHE A 29 39.03 8.22 -3.90
CA PHE A 29 40.38 7.76 -4.26
C PHE A 29 41.02 8.71 -5.29
N LYS A 30 40.19 9.23 -6.21
CA LYS A 30 40.53 10.31 -7.12
C LYS A 30 39.38 11.33 -7.14
N PRO A 31 39.62 12.62 -6.84
CA PRO A 31 38.62 13.66 -7.02
C PRO A 31 38.12 13.74 -8.47
N TRP A 32 36.91 14.25 -8.66
CA TRP A 32 36.30 14.42 -9.97
C TRP A 32 36.90 15.59 -10.74
N ASP A 33 36.80 15.52 -12.07
CA ASP A 33 37.25 16.56 -12.99
C ASP A 33 36.11 17.56 -13.27
N LYS A 34 34.85 17.09 -13.27
CA LYS A 34 33.64 17.94 -13.40
C LYS A 34 32.50 17.44 -12.52
N VAL A 35 31.77 18.36 -11.89
CA VAL A 35 30.62 18.05 -11.04
C VAL A 35 29.45 17.52 -11.87
N LEU A 36 29.17 18.11 -13.04
CA LEU A 36 28.04 17.74 -13.90
C LEU A 36 28.40 17.88 -15.38
N GLU A 37 28.17 16.82 -16.15
CA GLU A 37 28.07 16.84 -17.60
C GLU A 37 26.65 16.44 -17.99
N TRP A 38 25.91 17.31 -18.69
CA TRP A 38 24.51 17.05 -19.02
C TRP A 38 24.23 17.26 -20.51
N ASN A 39 23.83 16.17 -21.16
CA ASN A 39 23.31 16.13 -22.53
C ASN A 39 21.91 15.52 -22.46
N ASN A 40 20.88 16.38 -22.31
CA ASN A 40 19.49 15.96 -22.12
C ASN A 40 19.08 14.78 -23.01
N PRO A 41 18.57 13.65 -22.45
CA PRO A 41 18.23 13.46 -21.03
C PRO A 41 19.35 12.91 -20.12
N PHE A 42 20.49 12.52 -20.69
CA PHE A 42 21.56 11.86 -19.95
C PHE A 42 22.46 12.85 -19.19
N ALA A 43 22.57 12.64 -17.88
CA ALA A 43 23.46 13.39 -17.00
C ALA A 43 24.50 12.48 -16.36
N LYS A 44 25.75 12.97 -16.25
CA LYS A 44 26.84 12.34 -15.52
C LYS A 44 27.29 13.27 -14.41
N TRP A 45 27.25 12.77 -13.18
CA TRP A 45 27.68 13.50 -11.99
C TRP A 45 29.06 13.03 -11.55
N TYR A 46 29.92 13.98 -11.17
CA TYR A 46 31.29 13.75 -10.68
C TYR A 46 32.18 12.99 -11.68
N ALA A 47 32.10 13.38 -12.95
CA ALA A 47 32.85 12.77 -14.05
C ALA A 47 34.36 12.81 -13.76
N GLY A 48 35.02 11.66 -13.97
CA GLY A 48 36.45 11.47 -13.70
C GLY A 48 36.80 11.16 -12.24
N GLY A 49 35.83 11.22 -11.32
CA GLY A 49 36.01 10.88 -9.91
C GLY A 49 35.94 9.39 -9.66
N LYS A 50 36.73 8.91 -8.70
CA LYS A 50 36.77 7.51 -8.28
C LYS A 50 36.53 7.35 -6.79
N LEU A 51 35.62 6.45 -6.42
CA LEU A 51 35.24 6.17 -5.05
C LEU A 51 34.77 4.71 -4.90
N ASN A 52 34.38 4.32 -3.68
CA ASN A 52 33.63 3.09 -3.45
C ASN A 52 32.53 3.33 -2.40
N ALA A 53 31.32 2.85 -2.68
CA ALA A 53 30.18 3.05 -1.78
C ALA A 53 30.36 2.32 -0.43
N ALA A 54 30.87 1.08 -0.44
CA ALA A 54 31.11 0.32 0.78
C ALA A 54 32.25 0.93 1.61
N TYR A 55 33.30 1.45 0.96
CA TYR A 55 34.36 2.19 1.65
C TYR A 55 33.82 3.40 2.41
N ASN A 56 32.97 4.19 1.76
CA ASN A 56 32.31 5.35 2.36
C ASN A 56 31.31 4.98 3.47
N CYS A 57 30.73 3.78 3.43
CA CYS A 57 29.83 3.29 4.48
C CYS A 57 30.55 2.65 5.67
N LEU A 58 31.82 2.21 5.52
CA LEU A 58 32.48 1.36 6.50
C LEU A 58 33.91 1.83 6.80
N ASP A 59 34.82 1.67 5.84
CA ASP A 59 36.27 1.80 6.02
C ASP A 59 36.67 3.16 6.59
N ARG A 60 36.10 4.25 6.07
CA ARG A 60 36.41 5.60 6.54
C ARG A 60 36.04 5.85 8.00
N HIS A 61 35.12 5.06 8.55
CA HIS A 61 34.69 5.17 9.95
C HIS A 61 35.54 4.33 10.92
N LEU A 62 36.47 3.52 10.41
CA LEU A 62 37.33 2.66 11.24
C LEU A 62 38.51 3.41 11.87
N ASN A 63 38.86 4.57 11.32
CA ASN A 63 39.92 5.44 11.82
C ASN A 63 39.36 6.39 12.89
N GLY A 64 39.08 5.87 14.09
CA GLY A 64 38.63 6.69 15.23
C GLY A 64 37.63 5.97 16.13
N ALA A 65 36.85 6.75 16.89
CA ALA A 65 35.89 6.24 17.86
C ALA A 65 34.74 5.44 17.23
N ARG A 66 34.33 5.80 16.00
CA ARG A 66 33.23 5.11 15.27
C ARG A 66 33.53 3.65 14.98
N ARG A 67 34.80 3.24 14.97
CA ARG A 67 35.23 1.83 14.85
C ARG A 67 34.44 0.88 15.75
N ASN A 68 34.23 1.27 17.02
CA ASN A 68 33.52 0.48 18.03
C ASN A 68 32.07 0.97 18.26
N LYS A 69 31.61 1.98 17.53
CA LYS A 69 30.21 2.40 17.54
C LYS A 69 29.36 1.32 16.86
N ALA A 70 28.17 1.07 17.40
CA ALA A 70 27.18 0.22 16.72
C ALA A 70 26.88 0.80 15.34
N ALA A 71 27.15 0.04 14.28
CA ALA A 71 26.72 0.37 12.94
C ALA A 71 25.28 -0.11 12.75
N LEU A 72 25.01 -1.37 13.11
CA LEU A 72 23.75 -2.04 12.88
C LEU A 72 23.29 -2.73 14.18
N ILE A 73 22.08 -2.42 14.60
CA ILE A 73 21.33 -3.13 15.65
C ILE A 73 20.24 -3.92 14.95
N PHE A 74 20.23 -5.23 15.12
CA PHE A 74 19.25 -6.14 14.55
C PHE A 74 18.32 -6.68 15.63
N GLU A 75 17.02 -6.65 15.36
CA GLU A 75 15.97 -7.33 16.10
C GLU A 75 15.20 -8.26 15.14
N GLY A 76 15.28 -9.56 15.39
CA GLY A 76 14.50 -10.58 14.70
C GLY A 76 13.05 -10.63 15.20
N GLU A 77 12.15 -11.18 14.39
CA GLU A 77 10.73 -11.22 14.73
C GLU A 77 10.46 -12.07 15.98
N LEU A 78 11.24 -13.13 16.20
CA LEU A 78 11.13 -14.02 17.37
C LEU A 78 11.91 -13.51 18.59
N GLY A 79 12.48 -12.29 18.52
CA GLY A 79 13.19 -11.64 19.63
C GLY A 79 14.69 -11.95 19.70
N ASP A 80 15.24 -12.72 18.75
CA ASP A 80 16.69 -12.81 18.59
C ASP A 80 17.28 -11.46 18.19
N TYR A 81 18.49 -11.14 18.64
CA TYR A 81 19.09 -9.83 18.39
C TYR A 81 20.60 -9.94 18.14
N ARG A 82 21.14 -8.98 17.39
CA ARG A 82 22.58 -8.87 17.10
C ARG A 82 22.98 -7.42 17.00
N VAL A 83 24.13 -7.06 17.55
CA VAL A 83 24.73 -5.74 17.36
C VAL A 83 26.04 -5.92 16.61
N LEU A 84 26.21 -5.19 15.53
CA LEU A 84 27.45 -5.12 14.77
C LEU A 84 28.02 -3.72 14.89
N THR A 85 29.25 -3.61 15.41
CA THR A 85 30.00 -2.36 15.33
C THR A 85 30.41 -2.07 13.88
N TYR A 86 30.87 -0.86 13.58
CA TYR A 86 31.47 -0.58 12.25
C TYR A 86 32.61 -1.54 11.92
N GLN A 87 33.44 -1.90 12.90
CA GLN A 87 34.51 -2.88 12.69
C GLN A 87 33.96 -4.28 12.41
N ASP A 88 32.92 -4.72 13.12
CA ASP A 88 32.33 -6.04 12.90
C ASP A 88 31.64 -6.10 11.54
N LEU A 89 30.84 -5.09 11.20
CA LEU A 89 30.17 -5.02 9.91
C LEU A 89 31.17 -4.98 8.74
N HIS A 90 32.26 -4.20 8.87
CA HIS A 90 33.35 -4.20 7.89
C HIS A 90 33.98 -5.59 7.69
N ARG A 91 34.22 -6.34 8.78
CA ARG A 91 34.77 -7.71 8.70
C ARG A 91 33.81 -8.66 7.99
N GLU A 92 32.53 -8.62 8.32
CA GLU A 92 31.52 -9.48 7.71
C GLU A 92 31.32 -9.15 6.22
N VAL A 93 31.29 -7.87 5.87
CA VAL A 93 31.26 -7.39 4.47
C VAL A 93 32.51 -7.83 3.71
N SER A 94 33.70 -7.69 4.29
CA SER A 94 34.96 -8.12 3.67
C SER A 94 34.99 -9.63 3.43
N ARG A 95 34.54 -10.42 4.40
CA ARG A 95 34.42 -11.88 4.24
C ARG A 95 33.50 -12.22 3.08
N PHE A 96 32.29 -11.65 3.07
CA PHE A 96 31.31 -11.99 2.05
C PHE A 96 31.70 -11.47 0.66
N ALA A 97 32.36 -10.32 0.56
CA ALA A 97 32.98 -9.85 -0.67
C ALA A 97 34.01 -10.85 -1.23
N ASN A 98 34.87 -11.40 -0.37
CA ASN A 98 35.80 -12.46 -0.76
C ASN A 98 35.07 -13.76 -1.15
N VAL A 99 33.93 -14.09 -0.53
CA VAL A 99 33.10 -15.25 -0.92
C VAL A 99 32.63 -15.07 -2.36
N LEU A 100 32.05 -13.91 -2.68
CA LEU A 100 31.58 -13.60 -4.04
C LEU A 100 32.72 -13.70 -5.06
N LYS A 101 33.90 -13.11 -4.76
CA LYS A 101 35.09 -13.23 -5.61
C LYS A 101 35.55 -14.68 -5.78
N SER A 102 35.50 -15.49 -4.72
CA SER A 102 35.89 -16.92 -4.78
C SER A 102 34.96 -17.76 -5.66
N TYR A 103 33.73 -17.30 -5.87
CA TYR A 103 32.77 -17.87 -6.81
C TYR A 103 32.72 -17.15 -8.15
N GLY A 104 33.76 -16.36 -8.46
CA GLY A 104 33.98 -15.76 -9.77
C GLY A 104 33.17 -14.50 -10.05
N VAL A 105 32.57 -13.85 -9.04
CA VAL A 105 31.90 -12.55 -9.25
C VAL A 105 32.95 -11.47 -9.50
N GLU A 106 32.87 -10.80 -10.64
CA GLU A 106 33.76 -9.72 -11.06
C GLU A 106 33.04 -8.36 -11.07
N LYS A 107 33.78 -7.28 -11.26
CA LYS A 107 33.21 -5.93 -11.43
C LYS A 107 32.24 -5.95 -12.62
N GLY A 108 31.02 -5.46 -12.40
CA GLY A 108 29.94 -5.45 -13.40
C GLY A 108 29.06 -6.71 -13.44
N ASP A 109 29.44 -7.80 -12.75
CA ASP A 109 28.55 -8.95 -12.58
C ASP A 109 27.37 -8.63 -11.67
N ARG A 110 26.18 -9.09 -12.07
CA ARG A 110 24.94 -8.82 -11.33
C ARG A 110 24.70 -9.89 -10.27
N VAL A 111 24.40 -9.46 -9.05
CA VAL A 111 24.07 -10.34 -7.92
C VAL A 111 22.65 -10.05 -7.43
N THR A 112 21.76 -11.02 -7.56
CA THR A 112 20.40 -10.89 -7.01
C THR A 112 20.40 -11.21 -5.53
N ILE A 113 19.74 -10.37 -4.73
CA ILE A 113 19.56 -10.56 -3.29
C ILE A 113 18.06 -10.73 -3.03
N TYR A 114 17.64 -11.93 -2.64
CA TYR A 114 16.25 -12.28 -2.31
C TYR A 114 16.19 -12.76 -0.86
N MET A 115 16.22 -11.81 0.06
CA MET A 115 16.52 -12.02 1.48
C MET A 115 15.49 -11.33 2.38
N PRO A 116 15.32 -11.78 3.64
CA PRO A 116 14.59 -11.02 4.65
C PRO A 116 15.37 -9.83 5.18
N MET A 117 14.77 -9.07 6.09
CA MET A 117 15.38 -7.93 6.77
C MET A 117 16.31 -8.40 7.91
N ILE A 118 17.43 -9.03 7.54
CA ILE A 118 18.47 -9.56 8.46
C ILE A 118 19.85 -8.97 8.15
N PRO A 119 20.84 -9.05 9.09
CA PRO A 119 22.16 -8.44 8.89
C PRO A 119 22.86 -8.87 7.61
N GLU A 120 22.73 -10.14 7.23
CA GLU A 120 23.31 -10.74 6.04
C GLU A 120 22.85 -10.05 4.75
N THR A 121 21.66 -9.44 4.74
CA THR A 121 21.14 -8.68 3.60
C THR A 121 21.91 -7.38 3.41
N VAL A 122 22.16 -6.64 4.50
CA VAL A 122 22.99 -5.43 4.48
C VAL A 122 24.44 -5.78 4.12
N ILE A 123 24.94 -6.88 4.66
CA ILE A 123 26.27 -7.42 4.33
C ILE A 123 26.38 -7.74 2.84
N ALA A 124 25.36 -8.38 2.25
CA ALA A 124 25.33 -8.72 0.82
C ALA A 124 25.33 -7.48 -0.07
N MET A 125 24.51 -6.48 0.22
CA MET A 125 24.47 -5.23 -0.54
C MET A 125 25.83 -4.51 -0.53
N LEU A 126 26.45 -4.40 0.64
CA LEU A 126 27.74 -3.73 0.80
C LEU A 126 28.90 -4.55 0.23
N ALA A 127 28.85 -5.88 0.30
CA ALA A 127 29.85 -6.76 -0.31
C ALA A 127 29.84 -6.64 -1.84
N CYS A 128 28.66 -6.60 -2.45
CA CYS A 128 28.51 -6.36 -3.89
C CYS A 128 29.08 -4.99 -4.28
N ALA A 129 28.69 -3.93 -3.56
CA ALA A 129 29.22 -2.58 -3.77
C ALA A 129 30.74 -2.49 -3.57
N ARG A 130 31.31 -3.27 -2.64
CA ARG A 130 32.75 -3.29 -2.36
C ARG A 130 33.57 -3.80 -3.54
N ILE A 131 33.06 -4.81 -4.25
CA ILE A 131 33.77 -5.45 -5.38
C ILE A 131 33.32 -4.93 -6.75
N GLY A 132 32.46 -3.90 -6.77
CA GLY A 132 31.95 -3.31 -8.00
C GLY A 132 30.92 -4.18 -8.73
N ALA A 133 30.28 -5.11 -8.03
CA ALA A 133 29.19 -5.92 -8.55
C ALA A 133 27.84 -5.21 -8.30
N PRO A 134 27.07 -4.85 -9.34
CA PRO A 134 25.75 -4.31 -9.16
C PRO A 134 24.81 -5.32 -8.50
N HIS A 135 24.24 -4.95 -7.36
CA HIS A 135 23.25 -5.81 -6.71
C HIS A 135 21.83 -5.51 -7.18
N ILE A 136 20.96 -6.50 -7.06
CA ILE A 136 19.54 -6.44 -7.40
C ILE A 136 18.77 -7.00 -6.22
N VAL A 137 18.34 -6.12 -5.33
CA VAL A 137 17.47 -6.54 -4.22
C VAL A 137 16.06 -6.78 -4.76
N VAL A 138 15.59 -8.01 -4.61
CA VAL A 138 14.22 -8.40 -4.91
C VAL A 138 13.51 -8.60 -3.58
N PHE A 139 12.38 -7.91 -3.40
CA PHE A 139 11.59 -8.02 -2.19
C PHE A 139 11.22 -9.48 -1.89
N GLY A 140 11.57 -9.97 -0.70
CA GLY A 140 11.37 -11.36 -0.28
C GLY A 140 9.90 -11.83 -0.29
N GLY A 141 8.96 -10.90 -0.45
CA GLY A 141 7.56 -11.22 -0.62
C GLY A 141 7.07 -11.48 -2.03
N PHE A 142 7.89 -11.26 -3.05
CA PHE A 142 7.50 -11.53 -4.43
C PHE A 142 7.41 -13.02 -4.73
N SER A 143 6.59 -13.38 -5.72
CA SER A 143 6.47 -14.75 -6.20
C SER A 143 7.73 -15.19 -6.94
N TYR A 144 7.86 -16.50 -7.16
CA TYR A 144 8.97 -17.04 -7.94
C TYR A 144 8.95 -16.55 -9.41
N GLU A 145 7.78 -16.26 -10.00
CA GLU A 145 7.70 -15.67 -11.34
C GLU A 145 8.26 -14.24 -11.37
N ALA A 146 7.88 -13.43 -10.39
CA ALA A 146 8.37 -12.06 -10.27
C ALA A 146 9.88 -12.02 -10.00
N LEU A 147 10.41 -12.98 -9.22
CA LEU A 147 11.85 -13.18 -9.03
C LEU A 147 12.52 -13.60 -10.34
N LYS A 148 12.00 -14.64 -11.01
CA LYS A 148 12.52 -15.16 -12.28
C LYS A 148 12.69 -14.07 -13.32
N ASP A 149 11.66 -13.26 -13.56
CA ASP A 149 11.69 -12.22 -14.59
C ASP A 149 12.80 -11.19 -14.34
N ARG A 150 13.05 -10.85 -13.07
CA ARG A 150 14.12 -9.90 -12.68
C ARG A 150 15.50 -10.51 -12.78
N VAL A 151 15.65 -11.79 -12.43
CA VAL A 151 16.92 -12.52 -12.57
C VAL A 151 17.29 -12.66 -14.05
N LEU A 152 16.32 -12.96 -14.91
CA LEU A 152 16.53 -13.04 -16.35
C LEU A 152 16.86 -11.69 -16.96
N ASP A 153 16.13 -10.63 -16.62
CA ASP A 153 16.40 -9.29 -17.15
C ASP A 153 17.78 -8.78 -16.71
N ALA A 154 18.13 -8.96 -15.43
CA ALA A 154 19.44 -8.57 -14.90
C ALA A 154 20.60 -9.46 -15.37
N GLN A 155 20.31 -10.66 -15.90
CA GLN A 155 21.30 -11.70 -16.17
C GLN A 155 22.17 -11.96 -14.93
N SER A 156 21.55 -12.19 -13.78
CA SER A 156 22.29 -12.35 -12.51
C SER A 156 23.10 -13.64 -12.47
N LYS A 157 24.37 -13.53 -12.09
CA LYS A 157 25.31 -14.65 -12.00
C LYS A 157 25.16 -15.43 -10.70
N VAL A 158 24.85 -14.71 -9.61
CA VAL A 158 24.69 -15.27 -8.26
C VAL A 158 23.37 -14.81 -7.67
N ILE A 159 22.70 -15.71 -6.93
CA ILE A 159 21.57 -15.37 -6.06
C ILE A 159 22.00 -15.55 -4.60
N VAL A 160 21.72 -14.56 -3.75
CA VAL A 160 21.83 -14.66 -2.29
C VAL A 160 20.41 -14.75 -1.73
N THR A 161 20.10 -15.80 -0.99
CA THR A 161 18.77 -16.07 -0.40
C THR A 161 18.92 -16.66 1.00
N SER A 162 17.83 -16.81 1.75
CA SER A 162 17.78 -17.63 2.96
C SER A 162 16.93 -18.88 2.78
N ASP A 163 17.05 -19.82 3.72
CA ASP A 163 16.15 -20.97 3.84
C ASP A 163 14.68 -20.53 3.96
N GLY A 164 14.41 -19.49 4.74
CA GLY A 164 13.13 -18.80 4.85
C GLY A 164 13.22 -17.49 5.60
N SER A 165 12.07 -16.90 5.92
CA SER A 165 11.97 -15.69 6.73
C SER A 165 10.78 -15.76 7.69
N TYR A 166 10.85 -15.02 8.79
CA TYR A 166 9.74 -14.91 9.73
C TYR A 166 8.82 -13.74 9.36
N ARG A 167 7.51 -14.00 9.36
CA ARG A 167 6.48 -12.96 9.29
C ARG A 167 5.24 -13.35 10.10
N ARG A 168 4.89 -12.51 11.08
CA ARG A 168 3.82 -12.76 12.06
C ARG A 168 3.93 -14.16 12.69
N GLY A 169 5.16 -14.58 13.00
CA GLY A 169 5.45 -15.91 13.55
C GLY A 169 5.38 -17.07 12.54
N ASN A 170 4.99 -16.82 11.28
CA ASN A 170 4.98 -17.82 10.22
C ASN A 170 6.28 -17.80 9.42
N ILE A 171 6.62 -18.95 8.81
CA ILE A 171 7.77 -19.05 7.92
C ILE A 171 7.34 -18.82 6.47
N ILE A 172 8.04 -17.93 5.78
CA ILE A 172 7.93 -17.74 4.33
C ILE A 172 9.11 -18.48 3.65
N PRO A 173 8.86 -19.44 2.73
CA PRO A 173 9.90 -20.32 2.18
C PRO A 173 10.66 -19.69 1.00
N LEU A 174 11.66 -18.86 1.29
CA LEU A 174 12.41 -18.13 0.24
C LEU A 174 13.23 -19.05 -0.67
N LYS A 175 13.93 -20.05 -0.12
CA LYS A 175 14.74 -20.98 -0.93
C LYS A 175 13.89 -21.79 -1.90
N GLU A 176 12.69 -22.18 -1.49
CA GLU A 176 11.75 -22.88 -2.38
C GLU A 176 11.35 -22.01 -3.57
N ASN A 177 11.04 -20.73 -3.34
CA ASN A 177 10.75 -19.78 -4.41
C ASN A 177 11.93 -19.62 -5.38
N VAL A 178 13.16 -19.58 -4.87
CA VAL A 178 14.37 -19.55 -5.71
C VAL A 178 14.46 -20.82 -6.57
N ASP A 179 14.24 -22.00 -5.98
CA ASP A 179 14.28 -23.26 -6.74
C ASP A 179 13.23 -23.33 -7.84
N GLN A 180 12.00 -22.84 -7.58
CA GLN A 180 10.96 -22.75 -8.60
C GLN A 180 11.34 -21.78 -9.73
N ALA A 181 11.89 -20.61 -9.39
CA ALA A 181 12.35 -19.63 -10.38
C ALA A 181 13.45 -20.23 -11.27
N LEU A 182 14.42 -20.93 -10.67
CA LEU A 182 15.59 -21.47 -11.35
C LEU A 182 15.31 -22.67 -12.27
N LYS A 183 14.10 -23.24 -12.28
CA LYS A 183 13.73 -24.29 -13.26
C LYS A 183 13.83 -23.83 -14.72
N THR A 184 13.72 -22.52 -14.95
CA THR A 184 13.71 -21.92 -16.30
C THR A 184 14.79 -20.85 -16.51
N VAL A 185 15.66 -20.64 -15.52
CA VAL A 185 16.73 -19.65 -15.54
C VAL A 185 18.07 -20.37 -15.64
N THR A 186 18.89 -20.02 -16.64
CA THR A 186 20.17 -20.67 -16.89
C THR A 186 21.39 -19.79 -16.62
N CYS A 187 21.21 -18.48 -16.38
CA CYS A 187 22.30 -17.53 -16.16
C CYS A 187 22.88 -17.56 -14.73
N VAL A 188 22.25 -18.27 -13.79
CA VAL A 188 22.69 -18.33 -12.39
C VAL A 188 23.64 -19.50 -12.19
N GLU A 189 24.86 -19.20 -11.75
CA GLU A 189 25.92 -20.18 -11.50
C GLU A 189 25.91 -20.70 -10.06
N LYS A 190 25.61 -19.82 -9.09
CA LYS A 190 25.63 -20.13 -7.65
C LYS A 190 24.44 -19.53 -6.92
N VAL A 191 23.96 -20.26 -5.91
CA VAL A 191 22.97 -19.79 -4.94
C VAL A 191 23.58 -19.89 -3.54
N ILE A 192 23.76 -18.75 -2.88
CA ILE A 192 24.26 -18.69 -1.51
C ILE A 192 23.08 -18.58 -0.56
N VAL A 193 22.95 -19.53 0.37
CA VAL A 193 21.78 -19.69 1.24
C VAL A 193 22.16 -19.40 2.70
N VAL A 194 21.49 -18.44 3.32
CA VAL A 194 21.58 -18.16 4.76
C VAL A 194 20.61 -19.08 5.51
N GLN A 195 21.08 -19.72 6.58
CA GLN A 195 20.23 -20.50 7.47
C GLN A 195 19.60 -19.56 8.50
N ARG A 196 18.40 -19.04 8.23
CA ARG A 196 17.67 -18.10 9.08
C ARG A 196 16.63 -18.79 9.96
N THR A 197 15.84 -19.70 9.39
CA THR A 197 14.73 -20.36 10.10
C THR A 197 15.08 -21.78 10.57
N GLY A 198 16.10 -22.39 9.99
CA GLY A 198 16.50 -23.78 10.27
C GLY A 198 15.55 -24.81 9.68
N GLN A 199 14.59 -24.40 8.84
CA GLN A 199 13.71 -25.34 8.15
C GLN A 199 14.49 -26.20 7.15
N SER A 200 14.02 -27.43 6.93
CA SER A 200 14.59 -28.29 5.90
C SER A 200 14.33 -27.70 4.51
N VAL A 201 15.38 -27.53 3.71
CA VAL A 201 15.31 -27.02 2.34
C VAL A 201 16.13 -27.88 1.40
N ALA A 202 15.70 -27.98 0.15
CA ALA A 202 16.47 -28.66 -0.89
C ALA A 202 17.72 -27.84 -1.22
N MET A 203 18.87 -28.51 -1.27
CA MET A 203 20.16 -27.94 -1.67
C MET A 203 20.70 -28.73 -2.87
N GLN A 204 20.77 -28.09 -4.03
CA GLN A 204 21.29 -28.70 -5.25
C GLN A 204 22.82 -28.70 -5.24
N GLU A 205 23.42 -29.89 -5.25
CA GLU A 205 24.87 -30.07 -5.29
C GLU A 205 25.50 -29.32 -6.47
N GLY A 206 26.62 -28.65 -6.22
CA GLY A 206 27.35 -27.86 -7.21
C GLY A 206 26.78 -26.46 -7.47
N ARG A 207 25.51 -26.17 -7.13
CA ARG A 207 24.87 -24.86 -7.30
C ARG A 207 24.64 -24.14 -5.96
N ASP A 208 24.07 -24.84 -4.98
CA ASP A 208 23.61 -24.25 -3.72
C ASP A 208 24.64 -24.43 -2.61
N ILE A 209 24.88 -23.37 -1.85
CA ILE A 209 25.94 -23.33 -0.83
C ILE A 209 25.46 -22.62 0.42
N TRP A 210 25.79 -23.14 1.60
CA TRP A 210 25.48 -22.48 2.86
C TRP A 210 26.42 -21.31 3.15
N TYR A 211 25.84 -20.13 3.37
CA TYR A 211 26.54 -18.90 3.75
C TYR A 211 27.46 -19.12 4.95
N HIS A 212 26.92 -19.70 6.03
CA HIS A 212 27.64 -19.88 7.30
C HIS A 212 28.79 -20.89 7.22
N GLU A 213 28.85 -21.70 6.16
CA GLU A 213 29.97 -22.62 5.92
C GLU A 213 31.11 -21.91 5.19
N VAL A 214 30.79 -21.14 4.15
CA VAL A 214 31.81 -20.49 3.30
C VAL A 214 32.46 -19.28 3.94
N VAL A 215 31.75 -18.55 4.81
CA VAL A 215 32.33 -17.35 5.46
C VAL A 215 33.33 -17.67 6.57
N LYS A 216 33.35 -18.91 7.11
CA LYS A 216 34.18 -19.27 8.27
C LYS A 216 35.69 -19.21 7.98
N ASN A 217 36.09 -19.67 6.79
CA ASN A 217 37.50 -19.88 6.45
C ASN A 217 38.04 -18.85 5.43
N ILE A 218 37.30 -17.76 5.20
CA ILE A 218 37.65 -16.78 4.20
C ILE A 218 38.36 -15.55 4.83
N PRO A 219 39.32 -14.91 4.14
CA PRO A 219 40.01 -13.75 4.68
C PRO A 219 39.05 -12.63 5.09
N ILE A 220 39.36 -11.99 6.22
CA ILE A 220 38.55 -10.91 6.82
C ILE A 220 38.83 -9.52 6.23
N VAL A 221 39.73 -9.45 5.25
CA VAL A 221 40.10 -8.22 4.54
C VAL A 221 39.84 -8.45 3.06
N CYS A 222 39.08 -7.54 2.46
CA CYS A 222 38.89 -7.44 1.03
C CYS A 222 39.16 -5.97 0.67
N PRO A 223 40.14 -5.61 -0.17
CA PRO A 223 40.28 -4.24 -0.64
C PRO A 223 38.98 -3.77 -1.34
N ALA A 224 38.65 -2.48 -1.21
CA ALA A 224 37.54 -1.90 -1.93
C ALA A 224 37.97 -1.54 -3.36
N GLU A 225 37.21 -1.99 -4.35
CA GLU A 225 37.51 -1.71 -5.75
C GLU A 225 37.26 -0.24 -6.08
N GLU A 226 38.19 0.38 -6.83
CA GLU A 226 38.03 1.74 -7.34
C GLU A 226 36.96 1.77 -8.44
N MET A 227 35.83 2.40 -8.14
CA MET A 227 34.71 2.57 -9.06
C MET A 227 34.71 3.99 -9.61
N ASP A 228 34.42 4.13 -10.91
CA ASP A 228 34.13 5.44 -11.47
C ASP A 228 32.79 5.93 -10.91
N ALA A 229 32.64 7.25 -10.73
CA ALA A 229 31.41 7.83 -10.19
C ALA A 229 30.14 7.42 -10.95
N ASP A 230 30.28 7.17 -12.25
CA ASP A 230 29.19 6.85 -13.18
C ASP A 230 29.00 5.33 -13.38
N ASP A 231 29.79 4.49 -12.71
CA ASP A 231 29.60 3.03 -12.68
C ASP A 231 28.25 2.67 -12.04
N MET A 232 27.69 1.53 -12.43
CA MET A 232 26.43 1.03 -11.90
C MET A 232 26.60 0.50 -10.46
N LEU A 233 25.85 1.04 -9.51
CA LEU A 233 25.85 0.59 -8.12
C LEU A 233 24.82 -0.54 -7.89
N PHE A 234 23.61 -0.36 -8.40
CA PHE A 234 22.53 -1.34 -8.28
C PHE A 234 21.47 -1.15 -9.37
N ILE A 235 20.66 -2.20 -9.55
CA ILE A 235 19.43 -2.17 -10.36
C ILE A 235 18.26 -2.44 -9.42
N LEU A 236 17.29 -1.54 -9.37
CA LEU A 236 16.07 -1.73 -8.59
C LEU A 236 14.84 -1.78 -9.49
N TYR A 237 14.16 -2.93 -9.48
CA TYR A 237 13.03 -3.17 -10.37
C TYR A 237 11.73 -2.56 -9.85
N THR A 238 11.14 -1.64 -10.63
CA THR A 238 9.81 -1.07 -10.38
C THR A 238 8.75 -1.68 -11.29
N SER A 239 7.47 -1.55 -10.93
CA SER A 239 6.36 -2.00 -11.78
C SER A 239 6.23 -1.10 -13.02
N GLY A 240 6.26 -1.70 -14.21
CA GLY A 240 5.97 -0.99 -15.47
C GLY A 240 4.47 -0.94 -15.77
N THR A 241 4.01 0.13 -16.43
CA THR A 241 2.62 0.27 -16.93
C THR A 241 2.27 -0.82 -17.96
N THR A 242 3.28 -1.34 -18.67
CA THR A 242 3.19 -2.37 -19.70
C THR A 242 3.33 -3.81 -19.17
N GLY A 243 3.43 -4.00 -17.85
CA GLY A 243 3.52 -5.32 -17.20
C GLY A 243 4.95 -5.87 -17.06
N LYS A 244 5.89 -5.54 -17.94
CA LYS A 244 7.32 -5.88 -17.74
C LYS A 244 7.97 -4.96 -16.71
N PRO A 245 8.69 -5.49 -15.70
CA PRO A 245 9.35 -4.68 -14.70
C PRO A 245 10.41 -3.75 -15.34
N LYS A 246 10.66 -2.60 -14.72
CA LYS A 246 11.64 -1.59 -15.16
C LYS A 246 12.85 -1.66 -14.24
N GLY A 247 14.02 -2.08 -14.73
CA GLY A 247 15.25 -2.07 -13.95
C GLY A 247 15.81 -0.66 -13.84
N ILE A 248 15.52 0.06 -12.74
CA ILE A 248 16.03 1.43 -12.54
C ILE A 248 17.50 1.35 -12.14
N VAL A 249 18.37 2.02 -12.88
CA VAL A 249 19.83 2.00 -12.67
C VAL A 249 20.27 3.24 -11.89
N HIS A 250 21.00 3.03 -10.79
CA HIS A 250 21.65 4.11 -10.04
C HIS A 250 23.17 4.00 -10.12
N SER A 251 23.85 5.14 -10.24
CA SER A 251 25.32 5.22 -10.29
C SER A 251 25.95 5.26 -8.89
N VAL A 252 27.28 5.14 -8.77
CA VAL A 252 27.96 5.17 -7.47
C VAL A 252 28.04 6.58 -6.88
N GLY A 253 28.68 7.51 -7.59
CA GLY A 253 29.07 8.82 -7.04
C GLY A 253 27.87 9.72 -6.79
N GLY A 254 27.07 9.96 -7.83
CA GLY A 254 25.88 10.81 -7.77
C GLY A 254 24.89 10.36 -6.68
N TYR A 255 24.59 9.06 -6.67
CA TYR A 255 23.72 8.45 -5.67
C TYR A 255 24.26 8.64 -4.24
N MET A 256 25.52 8.27 -3.98
CA MET A 256 26.10 8.35 -2.64
C MET A 256 26.14 9.79 -2.11
N VAL A 257 26.46 10.78 -2.96
CA VAL A 257 26.44 12.19 -2.54
C VAL A 257 25.02 12.64 -2.20
N GLY A 258 24.04 12.33 -3.05
CA GLY A 258 22.65 12.71 -2.82
C GLY A 258 22.06 12.12 -1.55
N VAL A 259 22.21 10.81 -1.34
CA VAL A 259 21.60 10.11 -0.18
C VAL A 259 22.29 10.44 1.14
N SER A 260 23.63 10.59 1.16
CA SER A 260 24.35 10.99 2.38
C SER A 260 24.02 12.43 2.79
N THR A 261 23.93 13.35 1.83
CA THR A 261 23.56 14.76 2.06
C THR A 261 22.15 14.87 2.61
N THR A 262 21.17 14.33 1.88
CA THR A 262 19.76 14.42 2.28
C THR A 262 19.50 13.68 3.60
N HIS A 263 20.15 12.53 3.84
CA HIS A 263 20.01 11.84 5.12
C HIS A 263 20.52 12.68 6.30
N GLU A 264 21.70 13.32 6.19
CA GLU A 264 22.20 14.15 7.29
C GLU A 264 21.27 15.34 7.55
N TRP A 265 20.87 16.04 6.48
CA TRP A 265 20.17 17.32 6.61
C TRP A 265 18.71 17.15 6.99
N VAL A 266 18.00 16.22 6.35
CA VAL A 266 16.56 16.04 6.57
C VAL A 266 16.28 15.45 7.96
N PHE A 267 17.18 14.60 8.46
CA PHE A 267 17.00 13.97 9.78
C PHE A 267 17.77 14.68 10.91
N ASP A 268 18.38 15.84 10.62
CA ASP A 268 19.22 16.61 11.55
C ASP A 268 20.19 15.70 12.34
N LEU A 269 20.88 14.82 11.62
CA LEU A 269 21.58 13.68 12.22
C LEU A 269 22.64 14.12 13.24
N LYS A 270 22.63 13.48 14.40
CA LYS A 270 23.59 13.60 15.50
C LYS A 270 24.40 12.31 15.63
N ASP A 271 25.59 12.42 16.19
CA ASP A 271 26.52 11.28 16.32
C ASP A 271 26.00 10.22 17.30
N GLU A 272 25.15 10.61 18.25
CA GLU A 272 24.52 9.76 19.26
C GLU A 272 23.20 9.12 18.81
N ASP A 273 22.69 9.46 17.62
CA ASP A 273 21.37 8.98 17.19
C ASP A 273 21.31 7.47 16.95
N VAL A 274 20.17 6.90 17.33
CA VAL A 274 19.70 5.58 16.90
C VAL A 274 18.58 5.79 15.91
N TYR A 275 18.90 5.57 14.64
CA TYR A 275 18.03 5.84 13.53
C TYR A 275 17.31 4.55 13.07
N TRP A 276 15.99 4.60 13.02
CA TRP A 276 15.17 3.49 12.56
C TRP A 276 14.30 3.88 11.36
N CYS A 277 14.70 3.38 10.19
CA CYS A 277 13.87 3.33 9.01
C CYS A 277 13.13 1.99 8.95
N THR A 278 11.81 2.01 8.92
CA THR A 278 11.01 0.77 8.96
C THR A 278 10.78 0.16 7.57
N ALA A 279 11.41 0.71 6.53
CA ALA A 279 11.22 0.25 5.17
C ALA A 279 12.07 -0.98 4.86
N ASP A 280 11.54 -1.89 4.05
CA ASP A 280 12.27 -3.05 3.56
C ASP A 280 13.32 -2.66 2.50
N VAL A 281 14.47 -3.33 2.49
CA VAL A 281 15.56 -3.10 1.53
C VAL A 281 15.17 -3.41 0.08
N GLY A 282 14.13 -4.19 -0.18
CA GLY A 282 13.56 -4.39 -1.51
C GLY A 282 12.92 -3.15 -2.13
N TRP A 283 12.86 -2.04 -1.39
CA TRP A 283 12.41 -0.73 -1.86
C TRP A 283 13.55 0.30 -1.80
N ILE A 284 13.39 1.40 -2.55
CA ILE A 284 14.40 2.47 -2.60
C ILE A 284 14.65 3.12 -1.24
N THR A 285 13.64 3.16 -0.37
CA THR A 285 13.75 3.68 1.01
C THR A 285 14.73 2.87 1.83
N GLY A 286 14.71 1.54 1.73
CA GLY A 286 15.68 0.70 2.44
C GLY A 286 17.09 0.81 1.85
N HIS A 287 17.23 0.99 0.54
CA HIS A 287 18.54 1.28 -0.06
C HIS A 287 19.12 2.60 0.47
N SER A 288 18.38 3.68 0.27
CA SER A 288 18.88 5.05 0.44
C SER A 288 18.95 5.46 1.89
N TYR A 289 17.93 5.09 2.67
CA TYR A 289 17.69 5.57 4.02
C TYR A 289 17.56 4.47 5.06
N LEU A 290 17.96 3.23 4.77
CA LEU A 290 18.32 2.25 5.80
C LEU A 290 19.80 1.88 5.70
N VAL A 291 20.31 1.67 4.47
CA VAL A 291 21.71 1.25 4.26
C VAL A 291 22.63 2.42 3.91
N TYR A 292 22.55 2.96 2.70
CA TYR A 292 23.63 3.78 2.14
C TYR A 292 23.80 5.15 2.81
N GLY A 293 22.74 5.96 2.90
CA GLY A 293 22.81 7.29 3.51
C GLY A 293 23.22 7.25 5.00
N PRO A 294 22.56 6.44 5.84
CA PRO A 294 22.90 6.34 7.26
C PRO A 294 24.30 5.81 7.53
N LEU A 295 24.70 4.71 6.88
CA LEU A 295 26.03 4.14 7.10
C LEU A 295 27.13 5.05 6.55
N ALA A 296 26.90 5.74 5.43
CA ALA A 296 27.83 6.77 4.96
C ALA A 296 28.01 7.88 6.00
N ASN A 297 26.97 8.30 6.71
CA ASN A 297 27.11 9.34 7.71
C ASN A 297 27.66 8.83 9.06
N GLY A 298 27.94 7.54 9.20
CA GLY A 298 28.41 6.96 10.45
C GLY A 298 27.29 6.80 11.50
N ALA A 299 26.02 6.71 11.10
CA ALA A 299 24.87 6.55 11.99
C ALA A 299 24.78 5.14 12.60
N THR A 300 24.02 4.99 13.68
CA THR A 300 23.58 3.67 14.17
C THR A 300 22.23 3.37 13.54
N ILE A 301 22.13 2.30 12.74
CA ILE A 301 20.85 1.88 12.12
C ILE A 301 20.21 0.75 12.91
N LEU A 302 18.88 0.79 13.04
CA LEU A 302 18.08 -0.32 13.55
C LEU A 302 17.42 -1.07 12.39
N LEU A 303 17.66 -2.38 12.33
CA LEU A 303 17.11 -3.31 11.37
C LEU A 303 16.12 -4.24 12.09
N TYR A 304 14.86 -4.20 11.67
CA TYR A 304 13.80 -5.05 12.23
C TYR A 304 13.25 -5.99 11.17
N GLU A 305 13.18 -7.27 11.48
CA GLU A 305 12.71 -8.31 10.55
C GLU A 305 11.18 -8.36 10.41
N GLY A 306 10.49 -8.12 11.53
CA GLY A 306 9.11 -8.58 11.71
C GLY A 306 8.01 -7.61 11.28
N ALA A 307 6.78 -7.99 11.62
CA ALA A 307 5.59 -7.15 11.46
C ALA A 307 5.38 -6.20 12.65
N PRO A 308 4.62 -5.09 12.47
CA PRO A 308 4.31 -4.16 13.56
C PRO A 308 3.33 -4.70 14.62
N ASP A 309 2.67 -5.84 14.36
CA ASP A 309 1.60 -6.43 15.18
C ASP A 309 1.95 -7.78 15.80
N TYR A 310 3.23 -8.16 15.82
CA TYR A 310 3.65 -9.46 16.35
C TYR A 310 4.79 -9.32 17.37
N PRO A 311 4.69 -9.93 18.57
CA PRO A 311 3.59 -10.78 19.04
C PRO A 311 2.31 -10.01 19.42
N ASP A 312 2.39 -8.68 19.57
CA ASP A 312 1.25 -7.81 19.82
C ASP A 312 1.45 -6.43 19.16
N LYS A 313 0.41 -5.59 19.16
CA LYS A 313 0.29 -4.30 18.48
C LYS A 313 1.17 -3.19 19.07
N ASP A 314 1.84 -3.42 20.19
CA ASP A 314 2.79 -2.49 20.80
C ASP A 314 4.24 -2.73 20.38
N ARG A 315 4.51 -3.71 19.52
CA ARG A 315 5.86 -4.16 19.17
C ARG A 315 6.80 -3.05 18.72
N TYR A 316 6.35 -2.14 17.85
CA TYR A 316 7.20 -1.03 17.40
C TYR A 316 7.61 -0.11 18.56
N TRP A 317 6.70 0.11 19.50
CA TRP A 317 6.94 0.99 20.64
C TRP A 317 7.84 0.33 21.68
N GLU A 318 7.71 -0.99 21.86
CA GLU A 318 8.68 -1.80 22.62
C GLU A 318 10.10 -1.67 22.04
N ILE A 319 10.25 -1.73 20.71
CA ILE A 319 11.56 -1.57 20.05
C ILE A 319 12.12 -0.16 20.25
N VAL A 320 11.28 0.88 20.12
CA VAL A 320 11.67 2.26 20.42
C VAL A 320 12.16 2.39 21.86
N GLU A 321 11.42 1.83 22.82
CA GLU A 321 11.76 1.85 24.24
C GLU A 321 13.06 1.09 24.54
N LYS A 322 13.20 -0.14 24.02
CA LYS A 322 14.33 -1.05 24.24
C LYS A 322 15.64 -0.47 23.72
N TYR A 323 15.61 0.11 22.52
CA TYR A 323 16.81 0.61 21.84
C TYR A 323 16.98 2.12 21.92
N LYS A 324 16.08 2.82 22.63
CA LYS A 324 16.07 4.28 22.76
C LYS A 324 16.19 4.96 21.39
N VAL A 325 15.39 4.51 20.43
CA VAL A 325 15.33 5.06 19.07
C VAL A 325 15.07 6.57 19.16
N THR A 326 15.90 7.36 18.47
CA THR A 326 15.83 8.82 18.46
C THR A 326 15.18 9.35 17.19
N ILE A 327 15.28 8.62 16.07
CA ILE A 327 14.68 9.01 14.79
C ILE A 327 13.86 7.84 14.26
N LEU A 328 12.58 8.07 14.02
CA LEU A 328 11.69 7.07 13.42
C LEU A 328 11.24 7.55 12.04
N TYR A 329 11.56 6.77 11.01
CA TYR A 329 11.17 7.04 9.63
C TYR A 329 10.30 5.90 9.11
N THR A 330 9.02 6.18 8.86
CA THR A 330 8.02 5.14 8.53
C THR A 330 7.00 5.62 7.51
N ALA A 331 6.19 4.70 6.98
CA ALA A 331 5.19 5.01 5.99
C ALA A 331 3.88 5.53 6.63
N PRO A 332 3.12 6.41 5.95
CA PRO A 332 1.76 6.80 6.36
C PRO A 332 0.85 5.61 6.63
N THR A 333 1.01 4.51 5.91
CA THR A 333 0.23 3.29 6.14
C THR A 333 0.46 2.72 7.54
N ALA A 334 1.70 2.63 8.00
CA ALA A 334 1.98 2.17 9.36
C ALA A 334 1.36 3.13 10.40
N ILE A 335 1.49 4.45 10.16
CA ILE A 335 0.89 5.48 11.02
C ILE A 335 -0.64 5.31 11.12
N ARG A 336 -1.34 5.14 9.99
CA ARG A 336 -2.79 4.88 9.96
C ARG A 336 -3.15 3.58 10.67
N THR A 337 -2.35 2.53 10.53
CA THR A 337 -2.53 1.28 11.25
C THR A 337 -2.44 1.49 12.77
N PHE A 338 -1.44 2.24 13.25
CA PHE A 338 -1.32 2.56 14.67
C PHE A 338 -2.47 3.43 15.18
N MET A 339 -2.90 4.40 14.37
CA MET A 339 -4.07 5.22 14.65
C MET A 339 -5.35 4.37 14.76
N LYS A 340 -5.53 3.38 13.87
CA LYS A 340 -6.65 2.42 13.90
C LYS A 340 -6.62 1.56 15.16
N TRP A 341 -5.46 1.07 15.59
CA TRP A 341 -5.32 0.27 16.81
C TRP A 341 -5.53 1.08 18.09
N GLY A 342 -5.31 2.38 18.04
CA GLY A 342 -5.55 3.32 19.13
C GLY A 342 -4.28 3.64 19.93
N GLU A 343 -4.35 4.76 20.63
CA GLU A 343 -3.21 5.37 21.34
C GLU A 343 -2.70 4.57 22.55
N LYS A 344 -3.48 3.60 23.05
CA LYS A 344 -3.10 2.82 24.25
C LYS A 344 -1.78 2.06 24.08
N TYR A 345 -1.47 1.58 22.88
CA TYR A 345 -0.24 0.82 22.61
C TYR A 345 1.00 1.72 22.68
N PRO A 346 1.10 2.84 21.93
CA PRO A 346 2.22 3.75 22.09
C PRO A 346 2.27 4.44 23.46
N MET A 347 1.13 4.70 24.12
CA MET A 347 1.10 5.29 25.46
C MET A 347 1.54 4.33 26.57
N GLY A 348 1.51 3.02 26.32
CA GLY A 348 1.96 1.99 27.27
C GLY A 348 3.47 1.79 27.33
N ARG A 349 4.26 2.54 26.53
CA ARG A 349 5.71 2.38 26.38
C ARG A 349 6.44 3.73 26.54
N ASP A 350 7.69 3.70 27.01
CA ASP A 350 8.56 4.87 27.04
C ASP A 350 9.17 5.18 25.67
N ILE A 351 8.49 6.06 24.94
CA ILE A 351 8.93 6.57 23.62
C ILE A 351 9.57 7.97 23.71
N SER A 352 10.02 8.38 24.90
CA SER A 352 10.59 9.72 25.13
C SER A 352 11.94 9.96 24.42
N SER A 353 12.63 8.90 23.98
CA SER A 353 13.89 9.02 23.23
C SER A 353 13.73 9.64 21.84
N LEU A 354 12.56 9.49 21.20
CA LEU A 354 12.30 10.04 19.86
C LEU A 354 12.54 11.54 19.87
N ARG A 355 13.17 12.12 18.86
CA ARG A 355 13.34 13.58 18.74
C ARG A 355 12.87 14.09 17.38
N LEU A 356 12.77 13.22 16.38
CA LEU A 356 12.36 13.56 15.03
C LEU A 356 11.61 12.37 14.43
N LEU A 357 10.54 12.68 13.71
CA LEU A 357 9.71 11.70 13.00
C LEU A 357 9.78 11.99 11.51
N GLY A 358 9.68 10.97 10.67
CA GLY A 358 9.60 11.14 9.23
C GLY A 358 8.51 10.29 8.60
N SER A 359 7.95 10.78 7.50
CA SER A 359 6.95 10.11 6.69
C SER A 359 7.42 9.93 5.24
N VAL A 360 7.13 8.77 4.65
CA VAL A 360 7.60 8.43 3.29
C VAL A 360 6.68 7.49 2.53
N GLY A 361 6.68 7.66 1.20
CA GLY A 361 6.22 6.68 0.22
C GLY A 361 4.77 6.86 -0.23
N GLU A 362 3.97 7.61 0.52
CA GLU A 362 2.58 7.96 0.21
C GLU A 362 2.27 9.37 0.75
N PRO A 363 1.25 10.05 0.21
CA PRO A 363 0.72 11.24 0.87
C PRO A 363 0.23 10.93 2.29
N ILE A 364 0.66 11.74 3.27
CA ILE A 364 0.13 11.70 4.63
C ILE A 364 -1.02 12.71 4.73
N ASN A 365 -2.22 12.25 5.10
CA ASN A 365 -3.34 13.18 5.29
C ASN A 365 -3.15 13.99 6.60
N PRO A 366 -3.76 15.18 6.71
CA PRO A 366 -3.61 16.04 7.89
C PRO A 366 -3.97 15.34 9.20
N ASP A 367 -5.00 14.47 9.22
CA ASP A 367 -5.41 13.77 10.44
C ASP A 367 -4.37 12.77 10.94
N ALA A 368 -3.80 11.94 10.04
CA ALA A 368 -2.74 11.02 10.42
C ALA A 368 -1.46 11.78 10.80
N TRP A 369 -1.17 12.90 10.12
CA TRP A 369 -0.05 13.77 10.47
C TRP A 369 -0.21 14.32 11.90
N MET A 370 -1.38 14.89 12.22
CA MET A 370 -1.68 15.44 13.54
C MET A 370 -1.67 14.35 14.62
N TRP A 371 -2.21 13.17 14.32
CA TRP A 371 -2.17 12.02 15.23
C TRP A 371 -0.72 11.61 15.52
N TYR A 372 0.12 11.54 14.48
CA TYR A 372 1.54 11.17 14.61
C TYR A 372 2.31 12.19 15.44
N HIS A 373 2.08 13.49 15.18
CA HIS A 373 2.69 14.59 15.93
C HIS A 373 2.31 14.56 17.41
N LYS A 374 1.02 14.37 17.70
CA LYS A 374 0.48 14.41 19.05
C LYS A 374 0.80 13.16 19.86
N HIS A 375 0.48 11.98 19.35
CA HIS A 375 0.50 10.76 20.15
C HIS A 375 1.87 10.08 20.20
N ILE A 376 2.62 10.16 19.09
CA ILE A 376 3.97 9.60 19.00
C ILE A 376 5.01 10.68 19.28
N GLY A 377 4.91 11.81 18.57
CA GLY A 377 5.84 12.92 18.69
C GLY A 377 5.68 13.75 19.96
N LYS A 378 4.63 13.54 20.76
CA LYS A 378 4.29 14.32 21.97
C LYS A 378 4.35 15.83 21.75
N GLU A 379 3.98 16.27 20.55
CA GLU A 379 4.01 17.67 20.10
C GLU A 379 5.39 18.36 20.21
N ARG A 380 6.46 17.56 20.33
CA ARG A 380 7.85 18.02 20.45
C ARG A 380 8.73 17.57 19.28
N CYS A 381 8.37 16.48 18.60
CA CYS A 381 9.13 15.98 17.47
C CYS A 381 8.62 16.61 16.16
N PRO A 382 9.46 17.31 15.37
CA PRO A 382 9.08 17.70 14.02
C PRO A 382 8.85 16.46 13.15
N ILE A 383 7.92 16.58 12.19
CA ILE A 383 7.66 15.55 11.19
C ILE A 383 8.20 16.02 9.85
N VAL A 384 9.19 15.30 9.32
CA VAL A 384 9.67 15.50 7.95
C VAL A 384 8.85 14.63 6.99
N ASP A 385 7.92 15.25 6.28
CA ASP A 385 7.23 14.60 5.17
C ASP A 385 8.11 14.65 3.91
N THR A 386 8.37 13.51 3.30
CA THR A 386 9.39 13.38 2.25
C THR A 386 8.77 12.88 0.95
N TRP A 387 8.78 13.73 -0.07
CA TRP A 387 8.42 13.31 -1.42
C TRP A 387 9.65 13.02 -2.27
N TRP A 388 9.65 11.84 -2.88
CA TRP A 388 10.66 11.30 -3.79
C TRP A 388 10.22 9.96 -4.37
N GLN A 389 11.00 9.41 -5.31
CA GLN A 389 10.66 8.19 -6.05
C GLN A 389 11.85 7.23 -6.14
N THR A 390 11.62 6.01 -6.63
CA THR A 390 12.73 5.08 -6.91
C THR A 390 13.71 5.67 -7.92
N GLU A 391 13.17 6.37 -8.90
CA GLU A 391 13.91 7.04 -9.96
C GLU A 391 14.68 8.27 -9.49
N THR A 392 14.25 8.93 -8.42
CA THR A 392 14.97 10.11 -7.91
C THR A 392 16.13 9.74 -6.99
N GLY A 393 16.15 8.54 -6.41
CA GLY A 393 17.23 8.01 -5.58
C GLY A 393 17.42 8.69 -4.22
N MET A 394 17.12 9.99 -4.12
CA MET A 394 17.18 10.80 -2.91
C MET A 394 15.88 11.60 -2.70
N ILE A 395 15.68 12.11 -1.49
CA ILE A 395 14.60 13.01 -1.08
C ILE A 395 14.69 14.31 -1.90
N MET A 396 13.55 14.72 -2.47
CA MET A 396 13.50 15.85 -3.42
C MET A 396 12.73 17.05 -2.86
N ILE A 397 11.64 16.81 -2.14
CA ILE A 397 10.82 17.84 -1.49
C ILE A 397 10.58 17.42 -0.05
N THR A 398 10.95 18.27 0.90
CA THR A 398 10.81 17.99 2.32
C THR A 398 11.06 19.24 3.15
N PRO A 399 10.48 19.38 4.36
CA PRO A 399 10.92 20.41 5.29
C PRO A 399 12.31 20.10 5.83
N ILE A 400 13.14 21.14 6.02
CA ILE A 400 14.36 21.05 6.81
C ILE A 400 14.01 21.38 8.26
N PRO A 401 14.25 20.49 9.23
CA PRO A 401 13.95 20.73 10.65
C PRO A 401 14.52 22.06 11.14
N GLU A 402 13.83 22.75 12.05
CA GLU A 402 14.25 24.06 12.62
C GLU A 402 14.36 25.23 11.62
N VAL A 403 14.19 25.01 10.31
CA VAL A 403 14.26 26.05 9.27
C VAL A 403 12.91 26.23 8.57
N THR A 404 12.26 25.12 8.20
CA THR A 404 11.01 25.15 7.44
C THR A 404 9.81 25.01 8.38
N PRO A 405 8.90 26.01 8.44
CA PRO A 405 7.62 25.86 9.13
C PRO A 405 6.83 24.67 8.58
N LEU A 406 6.18 23.89 9.45
CA LEU A 406 5.47 22.68 9.04
C LEU A 406 3.99 22.97 8.78
N LYS A 407 3.43 22.37 7.72
CA LYS A 407 1.99 22.32 7.45
C LYS A 407 1.56 20.86 7.35
N ALA A 408 0.55 20.47 8.10
CA ALA A 408 0.09 19.09 8.15
C ALA A 408 -0.33 18.59 6.76
N GLY A 409 0.34 17.56 6.25
CA GLY A 409 0.09 16.97 4.93
C GLY A 409 0.78 17.65 3.74
N SER A 410 1.62 18.66 3.98
CA SER A 410 2.48 19.24 2.94
C SER A 410 3.90 18.69 3.02
N CYS A 411 4.50 18.42 1.86
CA CYS A 411 5.91 18.09 1.73
C CYS A 411 6.83 19.31 1.88
N ALA A 412 6.26 20.50 2.10
CA ALA A 412 6.95 21.79 2.18
C ALA A 412 7.61 22.23 0.87
N VAL A 413 8.93 22.36 0.82
CA VAL A 413 9.65 23.00 -0.30
C VAL A 413 10.73 22.07 -0.86
N PRO A 414 11.22 22.32 -2.09
CA PRO A 414 12.29 21.51 -2.68
C PRO A 414 13.56 21.56 -1.83
N PHE A 415 14.27 20.43 -1.75
CA PHE A 415 15.55 20.34 -1.08
C PHE A 415 16.57 21.29 -1.75
N PRO A 416 17.50 21.92 -1.00
CA PRO A 416 18.53 22.79 -1.60
C PRO A 416 19.28 22.10 -2.75
N GLY A 417 19.46 22.81 -3.87
CA GLY A 417 20.10 22.26 -5.07
C GLY A 417 19.19 21.37 -5.93
N VAL A 418 17.89 21.25 -5.60
CA VAL A 418 16.86 20.60 -6.41
C VAL A 418 15.89 21.64 -6.96
N LYS A 419 15.55 21.54 -8.25
CA LYS A 419 14.61 22.46 -8.91
C LYS A 419 13.36 21.72 -9.37
N MET A 420 12.31 21.85 -8.56
CA MET A 420 10.98 21.31 -8.86
C MET A 420 10.10 22.39 -9.48
N GLY A 421 9.13 21.97 -10.29
CA GLY A 421 8.10 22.84 -10.84
C GLY A 421 6.75 22.13 -10.91
N ILE A 422 5.68 22.92 -11.05
CA ILE A 422 4.34 22.43 -11.36
C ILE A 422 3.94 23.07 -12.69
N VAL A 423 3.55 22.24 -13.66
CA VAL A 423 3.22 22.67 -15.01
C VAL A 423 1.82 22.22 -15.43
N ASP A 424 1.19 22.97 -16.33
CA ASP A 424 -0.07 22.58 -16.94
C ASP A 424 0.11 21.45 -17.98
N HIS A 425 -0.99 21.07 -18.63
CA HIS A 425 -0.99 20.06 -19.70
C HIS A 425 -0.12 20.42 -20.92
N GLN A 426 0.26 21.70 -21.09
CA GLN A 426 1.13 22.18 -22.16
C GLN A 426 2.60 22.30 -21.72
N GLY A 427 2.91 21.98 -20.46
CA GLY A 427 4.26 22.11 -19.90
C GLY A 427 4.61 23.55 -19.49
N LYS A 428 3.62 24.44 -19.35
CA LYS A 428 3.83 25.81 -18.87
C LYS A 428 3.70 25.86 -17.34
N PRO A 429 4.56 26.60 -16.63
CA PRO A 429 4.42 26.77 -15.19
C PRO A 429 3.03 27.29 -14.80
N VAL A 430 2.47 26.74 -13.73
CA VAL A 430 1.22 27.24 -13.13
C VAL A 430 1.52 28.31 -12.07
N GLU A 431 0.54 29.17 -11.78
CA GLU A 431 0.66 30.19 -10.74
C GLU A 431 0.56 29.58 -9.32
N LYS A 432 0.96 30.33 -8.30
CA LYS A 432 0.76 29.90 -6.91
C LYS A 432 -0.73 29.79 -6.61
N GLY A 433 -1.12 28.72 -5.90
CA GLY A 433 -2.52 28.38 -5.64
C GLY A 433 -3.14 27.41 -6.65
N ASP A 434 -2.52 27.25 -7.82
CA ASP A 434 -2.98 26.33 -8.86
C ASP A 434 -2.36 24.93 -8.74
N SER A 435 -3.04 23.96 -9.37
CA SER A 435 -2.65 22.56 -9.46
C SER A 435 -2.12 22.22 -10.86
N GLY A 436 -1.25 21.22 -10.94
CA GLY A 436 -0.74 20.70 -12.21
C GLY A 436 0.19 19.52 -12.04
N TYR A 437 0.98 19.23 -13.07
CA TYR A 437 1.91 18.13 -13.14
C TYR A 437 3.23 18.48 -12.47
N LEU A 438 3.66 17.63 -11.54
CA LEU A 438 4.94 17.78 -10.87
C LEU A 438 6.07 17.37 -11.84
N VAL A 439 7.06 18.24 -11.97
CA VAL A 439 8.23 18.02 -12.83
C VAL A 439 9.51 18.37 -12.09
N VAL A 440 10.61 17.74 -12.47
CA VAL A 440 11.96 18.19 -12.11
C VAL A 440 12.54 18.94 -13.29
N CYS A 441 12.86 20.22 -13.11
CA CYS A 441 13.26 21.10 -14.20
C CYS A 441 14.74 20.94 -14.58
N GLU A 442 15.54 20.32 -13.71
CA GLU A 442 16.99 20.25 -13.83
C GLU A 442 17.52 18.93 -13.22
N PRO A 443 18.65 18.37 -13.71
CA PRO A 443 19.28 17.19 -13.14
C PRO A 443 19.62 17.33 -11.66
N TRP A 444 19.63 16.20 -10.95
CA TRP A 444 20.07 16.08 -9.56
C TRP A 444 21.02 14.88 -9.41
N PRO A 445 21.91 14.81 -8.39
CA PRO A 445 22.98 13.81 -8.35
C PRO A 445 22.53 12.36 -8.31
N ALA A 446 21.51 12.04 -7.51
CA ALA A 446 21.03 10.68 -7.33
C ALA A 446 19.98 10.26 -8.36
N MET A 447 19.84 11.00 -9.47
CA MET A 447 18.90 10.63 -10.52
C MET A 447 19.24 9.27 -11.13
N LEU A 448 18.22 8.51 -11.51
CA LEU A 448 18.40 7.32 -12.31
C LEU A 448 19.25 7.63 -13.55
N LYS A 449 20.19 6.74 -13.83
CA LYS A 449 21.05 6.81 -15.00
C LYS A 449 20.29 6.46 -16.27
N THR A 450 19.50 5.39 -16.19
CA THR A 450 18.72 4.83 -17.30
C THR A 450 17.74 3.76 -16.78
N VAL A 451 16.96 3.17 -17.68
CA VAL A 451 16.32 1.87 -17.52
C VAL A 451 17.25 0.80 -18.09
N TYR A 452 17.57 -0.21 -17.29
CA TYR A 452 18.57 -1.23 -17.62
C TYR A 452 18.28 -1.89 -18.97
N GLY A 453 19.26 -1.82 -19.88
CA GLY A 453 19.16 -2.36 -21.23
C GLY A 453 18.18 -1.64 -22.18
N ASP A 454 17.59 -0.51 -21.76
CA ASP A 454 16.51 0.16 -22.49
C ASP A 454 16.53 1.70 -22.30
N ASP A 455 17.58 2.33 -22.84
CA ASP A 455 17.72 3.79 -22.83
C ASP A 455 16.51 4.50 -23.47
N LYS A 456 15.91 3.89 -24.50
CA LYS A 456 14.75 4.48 -25.18
C LYS A 456 13.55 4.59 -24.25
N ARG A 457 13.28 3.55 -23.45
CA ARG A 457 12.22 3.59 -22.44
C ARG A 457 12.50 4.63 -21.36
N TYR A 458 13.76 4.90 -21.01
CA TYR A 458 14.11 6.00 -20.12
C TYR A 458 13.71 7.37 -20.72
N GLU A 459 14.09 7.64 -21.97
CA GLU A 459 13.70 8.88 -22.66
C GLU A 459 12.18 9.03 -22.73
N ASP A 460 11.50 8.01 -23.25
CA ASP A 460 10.06 8.06 -23.54
C ASP A 460 9.22 8.19 -22.26
N THR A 461 9.62 7.49 -21.20
CA THR A 461 8.85 7.48 -19.94
C THR A 461 9.00 8.78 -19.16
N TYR A 462 10.22 9.31 -19.09
CA TYR A 462 10.55 10.36 -18.12
C TYR A 462 10.80 11.73 -18.75
N TRP A 463 11.17 11.79 -20.03
CA TRP A 463 11.55 13.03 -20.72
C TRP A 463 10.73 13.29 -21.99
N GLY A 464 9.88 12.33 -22.39
CA GLY A 464 9.08 12.41 -23.61
C GLY A 464 7.86 13.35 -23.52
N GLN A 465 7.34 13.60 -22.32
CA GLN A 465 6.12 14.39 -22.14
C GLN A 465 6.38 15.90 -22.21
N TYR A 466 7.46 16.38 -21.59
CA TYR A 466 7.81 17.80 -21.53
C TYR A 466 9.29 17.99 -21.87
N ALA A 467 9.57 18.69 -22.98
CA ALA A 467 10.93 18.85 -23.45
C ALA A 467 11.83 19.52 -22.40
N GLY A 468 12.92 18.84 -22.02
CA GLY A 468 13.90 19.36 -21.05
C GLY A 468 13.48 19.25 -19.59
N MET A 469 12.34 18.63 -19.28
CA MET A 469 11.88 18.40 -17.91
C MET A 469 11.65 16.92 -17.66
N TYR A 470 12.06 16.45 -16.49
CA TYR A 470 11.73 15.11 -16.03
C TYR A 470 10.29 15.11 -15.50
N PHE A 471 9.42 14.29 -16.09
CA PHE A 471 8.05 14.09 -15.64
C PHE A 471 7.99 13.00 -14.57
N THR A 472 7.46 13.35 -13.39
CA THR A 472 7.42 12.45 -12.23
C THR A 472 6.23 11.47 -12.30
N GLY A 473 5.20 11.80 -13.08
CA GLY A 473 3.93 11.07 -13.07
C GLY A 473 3.03 11.40 -11.87
N ASP A 474 3.36 12.45 -11.11
CA ASP A 474 2.58 12.92 -9.95
C ASP A 474 1.90 14.27 -10.26
N GLU A 475 0.75 14.49 -9.65
CA GLU A 475 0.04 15.77 -9.61
C GLU A 475 0.31 16.46 -8.27
N ALA A 476 0.54 17.76 -8.32
CA ALA A 476 0.80 18.58 -7.15
C ALA A 476 0.16 19.96 -7.29
N LYS A 477 0.00 20.66 -6.16
CA LYS A 477 -0.39 22.06 -6.12
C LYS A 477 0.58 22.90 -5.30
N TRP A 478 0.69 24.16 -5.67
CA TRP A 478 1.25 25.20 -4.81
C TRP A 478 0.16 25.72 -3.88
N ASP A 479 0.49 26.00 -2.63
CA ASP A 479 -0.30 26.99 -1.88
C ASP A 479 0.26 28.40 -2.03
N GLU A 480 -0.46 29.39 -1.48
CA GLU A 480 -0.11 30.81 -1.58
C GLU A 480 1.28 31.12 -0.98
N ASP A 481 1.71 30.35 0.02
CA ASP A 481 3.03 30.49 0.65
C ASP A 481 4.14 29.78 -0.13
N GLY A 482 3.82 29.09 -1.22
CA GLY A 482 4.77 28.35 -2.05
C GLY A 482 5.12 26.96 -1.50
N TYR A 483 4.24 26.33 -0.72
CA TYR A 483 4.42 24.95 -0.30
C TYR A 483 3.87 23.99 -1.36
N PHE A 484 4.55 22.86 -1.52
CA PHE A 484 4.12 21.76 -2.36
C PHE A 484 3.17 20.85 -1.60
N TRP A 485 2.06 20.52 -2.25
CA TRP A 485 1.11 19.51 -1.80
C TRP A 485 0.99 18.48 -2.91
N VAL A 486 1.52 17.28 -2.68
CA VAL A 486 1.45 16.19 -3.66
C VAL A 486 0.09 15.52 -3.54
N ILE A 487 -0.72 15.66 -4.59
CA ILE A 487 -2.11 15.19 -4.60
C ILE A 487 -2.15 13.68 -4.85
N GLY A 488 -1.36 13.16 -5.79
CA GLY A 488 -1.33 11.74 -6.10
C GLY A 488 -0.75 11.43 -7.47
N ARG A 489 -0.85 10.18 -7.91
CA ARG A 489 -0.42 9.75 -9.25
C ARG A 489 -1.38 10.27 -10.30
N VAL A 490 -0.85 10.76 -11.43
CA VAL A 490 -1.65 11.17 -12.58
C VAL A 490 -2.50 10.02 -13.12
N ASP A 491 -1.96 8.80 -13.11
CA ASP A 491 -2.68 7.59 -13.54
C ASP A 491 -3.85 7.22 -12.61
N ASP A 492 -3.83 7.73 -11.37
CA ASP A 492 -4.86 7.50 -10.36
C ASP A 492 -5.94 8.61 -10.37
N VAL A 493 -5.76 9.71 -11.11
CA VAL A 493 -6.74 10.81 -11.20
C VAL A 493 -8.00 10.37 -11.94
N ILE A 494 -9.18 10.69 -11.38
CA ILE A 494 -10.47 10.32 -11.94
C ILE A 494 -11.04 11.51 -12.72
N ASN A 495 -11.39 11.30 -13.99
CA ASN A 495 -12.03 12.32 -14.84
C ASN A 495 -13.56 12.13 -14.87
N VAL A 496 -14.27 12.89 -14.04
CA VAL A 496 -15.73 12.87 -13.95
C VAL A 496 -16.31 14.04 -14.74
N SER A 497 -16.92 13.77 -15.89
CA SER A 497 -17.55 14.78 -16.75
C SER A 497 -16.63 15.95 -17.10
N GLY A 498 -15.37 15.66 -17.42
CA GLY A 498 -14.35 16.66 -17.75
C GLY A 498 -13.62 17.27 -16.54
N HIS A 499 -14.07 16.98 -15.31
CA HIS A 499 -13.44 17.47 -14.08
C HIS A 499 -12.42 16.44 -13.57
N ARG A 500 -11.18 16.87 -13.36
CA ARG A 500 -10.11 16.03 -12.79
C ARG A 500 -10.24 16.03 -11.28
N ILE A 501 -10.44 14.85 -10.70
CA ILE A 501 -10.64 14.65 -9.27
C ILE A 501 -9.51 13.76 -8.76
N GLY A 502 -8.71 14.31 -7.85
CA GLY A 502 -7.66 13.55 -7.18
C GLY A 502 -8.27 12.49 -6.26
N THR A 503 -7.78 11.25 -6.34
CA THR A 503 -8.26 10.17 -5.46
C THR A 503 -8.01 10.49 -3.99
N ALA A 504 -6.85 11.06 -3.65
CA ALA A 504 -6.51 11.42 -2.28
C ALA A 504 -7.45 12.48 -1.67
N GLU A 505 -8.01 13.37 -2.48
CA GLU A 505 -8.96 14.39 -2.02
C GLU A 505 -10.26 13.72 -1.54
N VAL A 506 -10.82 12.85 -2.37
CA VAL A 506 -12.04 12.08 -2.06
C VAL A 506 -11.80 11.12 -0.90
N GLU A 507 -10.66 10.42 -0.90
CA GLU A 507 -10.26 9.51 0.17
C GLU A 507 -10.10 10.28 1.50
N GLY A 508 -9.47 11.46 1.47
CA GLY A 508 -9.34 12.34 2.63
C GLY A 508 -10.68 12.79 3.19
N ALA A 509 -11.62 13.20 2.32
CA ALA A 509 -12.97 13.55 2.74
C ALA A 509 -13.72 12.35 3.35
N LEU A 510 -13.55 11.15 2.81
CA LEU A 510 -14.14 9.94 3.41
C LEU A 510 -13.53 9.61 4.77
N VAL A 511 -12.20 9.70 4.92
CA VAL A 511 -11.48 9.41 6.17
C VAL A 511 -11.79 10.42 7.28
N ASP A 512 -12.12 11.67 6.93
CA ASP A 512 -12.60 12.69 7.88
C ASP A 512 -13.94 12.30 8.54
N HIS A 513 -14.72 11.39 7.94
CA HIS A 513 -15.95 10.89 8.56
C HIS A 513 -15.64 10.02 9.80
N PRO A 514 -16.31 10.23 10.97
CA PRO A 514 -15.98 9.55 12.22
C PRO A 514 -15.95 8.01 12.14
N ALA A 515 -16.80 7.43 11.29
CA ALA A 515 -16.93 5.99 11.10
C ALA A 515 -15.79 5.35 10.27
N VAL A 516 -15.07 6.13 9.46
CA VAL A 516 -14.13 5.60 8.45
C VAL A 516 -12.72 5.51 9.02
N ALA A 517 -12.08 4.36 8.85
CA ALA A 517 -10.67 4.15 9.16
C ALA A 517 -9.77 4.44 7.95
N GLU A 518 -10.13 3.90 6.79
CA GLU A 518 -9.38 4.08 5.55
C GLU A 518 -10.33 4.11 4.35
N ALA A 519 -9.94 4.82 3.31
CA ALA A 519 -10.66 4.84 2.04
C ALA A 519 -9.69 4.72 0.87
N ALA A 520 -10.15 4.11 -0.22
CA ALA A 520 -9.48 4.08 -1.51
C ALA A 520 -10.49 4.37 -2.62
N CYS A 521 -10.17 5.32 -3.48
CA CYS A 521 -11.01 5.68 -4.62
C CYS A 521 -10.34 5.26 -5.92
N VAL A 522 -11.16 4.78 -6.87
CA VAL A 522 -10.74 4.48 -8.23
C VAL A 522 -11.77 5.00 -9.23
N GLY A 523 -11.30 5.35 -10.42
CA GLY A 523 -12.18 5.70 -11.54
C GLY A 523 -12.71 4.44 -12.19
N ARG A 524 -14.04 4.32 -12.30
CA ARG A 524 -14.72 3.29 -13.10
C ARG A 524 -15.32 3.94 -14.34
N THR A 525 -15.20 3.28 -15.50
CA THR A 525 -15.88 3.70 -16.74
C THR A 525 -17.38 3.91 -16.50
N HIS A 526 -17.91 5.04 -16.97
CA HIS A 526 -19.32 5.40 -16.82
C HIS A 526 -19.84 5.96 -18.15
N ALA A 527 -20.95 5.41 -18.66
CA ALA A 527 -21.48 5.73 -20.00
C ALA A 527 -21.75 7.23 -20.23
N VAL A 528 -22.25 7.93 -19.19
CA VAL A 528 -22.55 9.38 -19.26
C VAL A 528 -21.39 10.27 -18.82
N LYS A 529 -20.77 9.99 -17.66
CA LYS A 529 -19.76 10.85 -17.03
C LYS A 529 -18.34 10.65 -17.58
N GLY A 530 -18.13 9.68 -18.48
CA GLY A 530 -16.79 9.20 -18.86
C GLY A 530 -16.22 8.28 -17.78
N GLN A 531 -15.92 8.83 -16.60
CA GLN A 531 -15.62 8.05 -15.39
C GLN A 531 -16.50 8.48 -14.22
N ALA A 532 -16.69 7.56 -13.28
CA ALA A 532 -17.33 7.80 -12.00
C ALA A 532 -16.41 7.39 -10.85
N VAL A 533 -16.55 8.08 -9.71
CA VAL A 533 -15.82 7.77 -8.49
C VAL A 533 -16.40 6.52 -7.85
N PHE A 534 -15.54 5.52 -7.63
CA PHE A 534 -15.87 4.27 -6.95
C PHE A 534 -15.00 4.16 -5.70
N ALA A 535 -15.63 4.13 -4.52
CA ALA A 535 -14.92 4.15 -3.24
C ALA A 535 -14.99 2.80 -2.52
N PHE A 536 -13.86 2.35 -2.01
CA PHE A 536 -13.73 1.24 -1.06
C PHE A 536 -13.40 1.83 0.31
N VAL A 537 -14.16 1.44 1.34
CA VAL A 537 -14.10 2.07 2.66
C VAL A 537 -13.98 1.00 3.73
N SER A 538 -12.94 1.11 4.56
CA SER A 538 -12.79 0.34 5.80
C SER A 538 -13.22 1.18 6.98
N LEU A 539 -14.03 0.59 7.87
CA LEU A 539 -14.57 1.26 9.04
C LEU A 539 -13.67 1.09 10.26
N LYS A 540 -13.80 2.00 11.23
CA LYS A 540 -13.14 1.84 12.54
C LYS A 540 -13.75 0.65 13.30
N GLU A 541 -12.94 0.05 14.17
CA GLU A 541 -13.38 -1.07 15.00
C GLU A 541 -14.56 -0.64 15.89
N GLY A 542 -15.59 -1.47 16.00
CA GLY A 542 -16.79 -1.21 16.79
C GLY A 542 -17.88 -0.37 16.11
N ILE A 543 -17.70 0.05 14.85
CA ILE A 543 -18.76 0.71 14.08
C ILE A 543 -19.79 -0.32 13.58
N VAL A 544 -21.06 -0.08 13.90
CA VAL A 544 -22.19 -0.90 13.42
C VAL A 544 -22.68 -0.37 12.07
N VAL A 545 -22.68 -1.23 11.06
CA VAL A 545 -23.20 -0.92 9.72
C VAL A 545 -24.72 -0.88 9.76
N HIS A 546 -25.30 0.21 9.27
CA HIS A 546 -26.74 0.44 9.17
C HIS A 546 -27.06 1.03 7.77
N ASP A 547 -28.32 0.94 7.34
CA ASP A 547 -28.71 1.16 5.94
C ASP A 547 -28.42 2.59 5.41
N SER A 548 -28.37 3.61 6.29
CA SER A 548 -28.07 5.00 5.89
C SER A 548 -26.58 5.33 5.78
N LEU A 549 -25.68 4.51 6.32
CA LEU A 549 -24.24 4.84 6.42
C LEU A 549 -23.62 5.15 5.06
N ILE A 550 -23.96 4.40 4.00
CA ILE A 550 -23.44 4.67 2.64
C ILE A 550 -23.93 6.03 2.12
N ALA A 551 -25.19 6.39 2.39
CA ALA A 551 -25.74 7.66 1.98
C ALA A 551 -25.09 8.82 2.74
N GLU A 552 -24.83 8.63 4.04
CA GLU A 552 -24.10 9.58 4.90
C GLU A 552 -22.68 9.82 4.38
N LEU A 553 -21.92 8.77 4.09
CA LEU A 553 -20.57 8.88 3.54
C LEU A 553 -20.54 9.64 2.20
N LYS A 554 -21.49 9.35 1.31
CA LYS A 554 -21.62 10.08 0.04
C LYS A 554 -21.97 11.56 0.28
N ALA A 555 -22.89 11.85 1.20
CA ALA A 555 -23.26 13.21 1.55
C ALA A 555 -22.10 14.00 2.20
N HIS A 556 -21.28 13.32 3.00
CA HIS A 556 -20.10 13.89 3.64
C HIS A 556 -19.06 14.34 2.61
N VAL A 557 -18.81 13.53 1.57
CA VAL A 557 -17.93 13.93 0.44
C VAL A 557 -18.50 15.13 -0.31
N VAL A 558 -19.82 15.17 -0.54
CA VAL A 558 -20.49 16.31 -1.20
C VAL A 558 -20.34 17.59 -0.37
N LEU A 559 -20.45 17.49 0.95
CA LEU A 559 -20.29 18.61 1.86
C LEU A 559 -18.86 19.16 1.87
N LYS A 560 -17.85 18.27 1.84
CA LYS A 560 -16.43 18.62 1.97
C LYS A 560 -15.78 19.08 0.68
N ILE A 561 -16.18 18.48 -0.46
CA ILE A 561 -15.55 18.73 -1.76
C ILE A 561 -16.57 19.33 -2.73
N GLY A 562 -17.71 18.66 -2.90
CA GLY A 562 -18.76 19.07 -3.84
C GLY A 562 -19.43 17.89 -4.54
N SER A 563 -20.54 18.18 -5.24
CA SER A 563 -21.38 17.16 -5.87
C SER A 563 -20.69 16.36 -6.98
N LEU A 564 -19.69 16.94 -7.64
CA LEU A 564 -18.92 16.30 -8.70
C LEU A 564 -17.97 15.20 -8.18
N ALA A 565 -17.52 15.31 -6.94
CA ALA A 565 -16.66 14.33 -6.27
C ALA A 565 -17.44 13.24 -5.53
N ARG A 566 -18.78 13.30 -5.55
CA ARG A 566 -19.65 12.31 -4.91
C ARG A 566 -19.34 10.91 -5.45
N PRO A 567 -19.01 9.93 -4.59
CA PRO A 567 -18.88 8.55 -5.01
C PRO A 567 -20.21 8.03 -5.55
N ASP A 568 -20.19 7.49 -6.76
CA ASP A 568 -21.36 6.80 -7.33
C ASP A 568 -21.58 5.49 -6.58
N ASP A 569 -20.50 4.86 -6.14
CA ASP A 569 -20.53 3.65 -5.33
C ASP A 569 -19.61 3.76 -4.13
N VAL A 570 -20.06 3.21 -3.00
CA VAL A 570 -19.26 3.02 -1.79
C VAL A 570 -19.37 1.55 -1.38
N PHE A 571 -18.23 0.90 -1.25
CA PHE A 571 -18.09 -0.50 -0.88
C PHE A 571 -17.41 -0.60 0.47
N LEU A 572 -18.15 -1.10 1.45
CA LEU A 572 -17.59 -1.38 2.76
C LEU A 572 -16.76 -2.67 2.70
N THR A 573 -15.55 -2.63 3.24
CA THR A 573 -14.64 -3.77 3.31
C THR A 573 -13.87 -3.74 4.63
N ASP A 574 -13.53 -4.91 5.16
CA ASP A 574 -12.78 -4.97 6.42
C ASP A 574 -11.37 -4.38 6.27
N GLU A 575 -10.73 -4.62 5.12
CA GLU A 575 -9.39 -4.14 4.82
C GLU A 575 -9.17 -3.89 3.32
N LEU A 576 -8.36 -2.87 3.00
CA LEU A 576 -7.98 -2.54 1.63
C LEU A 576 -6.78 -3.39 1.17
N PRO A 577 -6.70 -3.78 -0.12
CA PRO A 577 -5.59 -4.55 -0.64
C PRO A 577 -4.34 -3.68 -0.69
N LYS A 578 -3.34 -3.99 0.14
CA LYS A 578 -2.09 -3.22 0.27
C LYS A 578 -0.89 -4.07 -0.10
N THR A 579 0.14 -3.45 -0.64
CA THR A 579 1.46 -4.08 -0.74
C THR A 579 2.02 -4.33 0.65
N ARG A 580 3.08 -5.12 0.76
CA ARG A 580 3.81 -5.29 2.03
C ARG A 580 4.49 -4.01 2.54
N SER A 581 4.70 -3.02 1.67
CA SER A 581 5.13 -1.66 2.05
C SER A 581 3.97 -0.78 2.52
N GLY A 582 2.75 -1.30 2.55
CA GLY A 582 1.54 -0.61 2.96
C GLY A 582 0.76 0.10 1.85
N LYS A 583 1.31 0.17 0.63
CA LYS A 583 0.71 0.92 -0.47
C LYS A 583 -0.58 0.28 -0.95
N ILE A 584 -1.69 1.01 -0.94
CA ILE A 584 -2.96 0.56 -1.52
C ILE A 584 -2.76 0.23 -3.02
N MET A 585 -3.12 -0.99 -3.41
CA MET A 585 -3.01 -1.45 -4.79
C MET A 585 -4.21 -1.01 -5.63
N ARG A 586 -4.30 0.30 -5.94
CA ARG A 586 -5.42 0.90 -6.69
C ARG A 586 -5.69 0.24 -8.04
N ARG A 587 -4.65 -0.25 -8.74
CA ARG A 587 -4.81 -1.03 -9.98
C ARG A 587 -5.76 -2.22 -9.80
N LEU A 588 -5.60 -2.97 -8.71
CA LEU A 588 -6.43 -4.12 -8.38
C LEU A 588 -7.86 -3.71 -8.03
N LEU A 589 -8.01 -2.63 -7.25
CA LEU A 589 -9.32 -2.05 -6.95
C LEU A 589 -10.04 -1.57 -8.20
N LYS A 590 -9.31 -1.02 -9.17
CA LYS A 590 -9.83 -0.61 -10.48
C LYS A 590 -10.25 -1.81 -11.31
N ASP A 591 -9.45 -2.87 -11.35
CA ASP A 591 -9.81 -4.12 -12.02
C ASP A 591 -11.08 -4.73 -11.40
N ILE A 592 -11.22 -4.69 -10.08
CA ILE A 592 -12.45 -5.11 -9.37
C ILE A 592 -13.63 -4.21 -9.74
N ALA A 593 -13.46 -2.88 -9.72
CA ALA A 593 -14.51 -1.92 -10.05
C ALA A 593 -14.97 -2.05 -11.52
N GLU A 594 -14.07 -2.43 -12.43
CA GLU A 594 -14.35 -2.61 -13.86
C GLU A 594 -14.70 -4.07 -14.24
N GLY A 595 -14.68 -5.01 -13.28
CA GLY A 595 -14.97 -6.42 -13.53
C GLY A 595 -13.93 -7.13 -14.42
N ARG A 596 -12.68 -6.67 -14.45
CA ARG A 596 -11.60 -7.24 -15.26
C ARG A 596 -10.92 -8.44 -14.61
N ALA A 597 -10.25 -9.25 -15.41
CA ALA A 597 -9.33 -10.27 -14.93
C ALA A 597 -8.14 -9.62 -14.20
N MET A 598 -7.83 -10.14 -13.01
CA MET A 598 -6.78 -9.59 -12.16
C MET A 598 -5.40 -9.90 -12.72
N GLY A 599 -4.51 -8.89 -12.71
CA GLY A 599 -3.08 -9.12 -12.95
C GLY A 599 -2.35 -9.64 -11.70
N ASP A 600 -1.02 -9.54 -11.67
CA ASP A 600 -0.18 -10.04 -10.58
C ASP A 600 -0.57 -9.48 -9.19
N THR A 601 -0.81 -10.39 -8.23
CA THR A 601 -1.20 -10.13 -6.83
C THR A 601 -0.08 -10.46 -5.83
N SER A 602 1.09 -10.90 -6.29
CA SER A 602 2.19 -11.38 -5.45
C SER A 602 2.74 -10.34 -4.46
N THR A 603 2.56 -9.05 -4.76
CA THR A 603 3.05 -7.97 -3.91
C THR A 603 2.18 -7.65 -2.69
N LEU A 604 0.98 -8.25 -2.60
CA LEU A 604 0.03 -8.02 -1.52
C LEU A 604 0.56 -8.50 -0.16
N ALA A 605 0.19 -7.77 0.90
CA ALA A 605 0.38 -8.19 2.28
C ALA A 605 -0.52 -9.37 2.65
N ASP A 606 -1.75 -9.37 2.15
CA ASP A 606 -2.70 -10.46 2.29
C ASP A 606 -3.47 -10.65 0.97
N ALA A 607 -3.29 -11.81 0.34
CA ALA A 607 -3.94 -12.13 -0.92
C ALA A 607 -5.42 -12.54 -0.74
N SER A 608 -5.82 -12.98 0.46
CA SER A 608 -7.19 -13.46 0.74
C SER A 608 -8.25 -12.34 0.67
N ILE A 609 -7.83 -11.09 0.89
CA ILE A 609 -8.66 -9.88 0.78
C ILE A 609 -9.31 -9.77 -0.61
N ILE A 610 -8.62 -10.23 -1.66
CA ILE A 610 -9.11 -10.14 -3.04
C ILE A 610 -10.36 -10.99 -3.25
N ASP A 611 -10.39 -12.19 -2.68
CA ASP A 611 -11.53 -13.09 -2.86
C ASP A 611 -12.77 -12.61 -2.09
N LEU A 612 -12.55 -11.98 -0.94
CA LEU A 612 -13.60 -11.31 -0.16
C LEU A 612 -14.21 -10.14 -0.95
N LEU A 613 -13.37 -9.29 -1.54
CA LEU A 613 -13.80 -8.15 -2.35
C LEU A 613 -14.60 -8.59 -3.59
N LYS A 614 -14.16 -9.66 -4.28
CA LYS A 614 -14.89 -10.22 -5.45
C LYS A 614 -16.28 -10.73 -5.10
N LYS A 615 -16.41 -11.49 -4.00
CA LYS A 615 -17.71 -12.03 -3.56
C LYS A 615 -18.72 -10.90 -3.29
N ASN A 616 -18.26 -9.83 -2.64
CA ASN A 616 -19.12 -8.71 -2.25
C ASN A 616 -19.52 -7.80 -3.43
N VAL A 617 -18.65 -7.65 -4.44
CA VAL A 617 -18.95 -6.86 -5.66
C VAL A 617 -19.90 -7.62 -6.60
N ASN A 618 -19.66 -8.91 -6.85
CA ASN A 618 -20.48 -9.71 -7.76
C ASN A 618 -21.92 -9.91 -7.24
N GLN A 619 -22.13 -9.99 -5.92
CA GLN A 619 -23.46 -10.07 -5.34
C GLN A 619 -24.30 -8.80 -5.60
N LYS A 620 -23.71 -7.59 -5.55
CA LYS A 620 -24.42 -6.34 -5.85
C LYS A 620 -24.69 -6.15 -7.35
N THR A 621 -23.74 -6.47 -8.23
CA THR A 621 -23.95 -6.35 -9.69
C THR A 621 -25.08 -7.26 -10.18
N ALA A 622 -25.17 -8.48 -9.62
CA ALA A 622 -26.26 -9.41 -9.90
C ALA A 622 -27.62 -8.91 -9.38
N THR A 623 -27.65 -8.22 -8.23
CA THR A 623 -28.88 -7.62 -7.69
C THR A 623 -29.34 -6.44 -8.54
N VAL A 624 -28.44 -5.53 -8.95
CA VAL A 624 -28.78 -4.35 -9.77
C VAL A 624 -29.31 -4.74 -11.15
N GLN A 625 -28.69 -5.73 -11.82
CA GLN A 625 -29.21 -6.25 -13.10
C GLN A 625 -30.58 -6.92 -12.97
N LYS A 626 -30.85 -7.62 -11.86
CA LYS A 626 -32.19 -8.20 -11.61
C LYS A 626 -33.24 -7.12 -11.35
N THR A 627 -32.88 -6.02 -10.67
CA THR A 627 -33.80 -4.90 -10.40
C THR A 627 -34.13 -4.10 -11.67
N GLU A 628 -33.16 -3.85 -12.55
CA GLU A 628 -33.41 -3.17 -13.85
C GLU A 628 -34.28 -4.00 -14.81
N VAL A 629 -34.08 -5.32 -14.84
CA VAL A 629 -34.91 -6.23 -15.65
C VAL A 629 -36.34 -6.29 -15.09
N ALA A 630 -36.51 -6.35 -13.77
CA ALA A 630 -37.83 -6.34 -13.13
C ALA A 630 -38.57 -5.01 -13.34
N HIS A 631 -37.87 -3.87 -13.28
CA HIS A 631 -38.45 -2.55 -13.51
C HIS A 631 -38.95 -2.36 -14.95
N ASN A 632 -38.22 -2.89 -15.93
CA ASN A 632 -38.60 -2.82 -17.34
C ASN A 632 -39.77 -3.77 -17.72
N VAL A 633 -39.96 -4.85 -16.97
CA VAL A 633 -41.12 -5.76 -17.14
C VAL A 633 -42.40 -5.14 -16.55
N ALA A 634 -42.30 -4.45 -15.42
CA ALA A 634 -43.44 -3.83 -14.73
C ALA A 634 -44.12 -2.70 -15.52
N ILE A 635 -43.37 -1.98 -16.38
CA ILE A 635 -43.91 -0.89 -17.21
C ILE A 635 -44.81 -1.41 -18.35
N LYS A 636 -44.77 -2.71 -18.68
CA LYS A 636 -45.46 -3.27 -19.85
C LYS A 636 -46.86 -3.85 -19.59
N LEU A 637 -47.35 -3.91 -18.34
CA LEU A 637 -48.67 -4.47 -18.02
C LEU A 637 -49.58 -3.39 -17.41
N GLY A 638 -50.55 -2.93 -18.21
CA GLY A 638 -51.56 -1.96 -17.82
C GLY A 638 -52.54 -2.49 -16.76
N ARG A 639 -52.93 -1.59 -15.86
CA ARG A 639 -53.95 -1.75 -14.80
C ARG A 639 -55.25 -2.39 -15.31
N ASN A 640 -55.77 -3.40 -14.61
CA ASN A 640 -57.21 -3.72 -14.61
C ASN A 640 -57.64 -4.38 -13.28
N LYS A 641 -58.67 -3.80 -12.64
CA LYS A 641 -59.42 -4.37 -11.51
C LYS A 641 -60.14 -5.65 -11.96
N ILE A 642 -60.09 -6.71 -11.17
CA ILE A 642 -60.95 -7.91 -11.34
C ILE A 642 -61.89 -7.97 -10.14
N SER A 643 -63.20 -8.06 -10.40
CA SER A 643 -64.24 -8.35 -9.41
C SER A 643 -64.74 -9.76 -9.65
N ILE A 644 -64.73 -10.61 -8.61
CA ILE A 644 -65.23 -12.00 -8.68
C ILE A 644 -66.65 -12.02 -8.07
N PRO A 645 -67.67 -12.60 -8.74
CA PRO A 645 -69.03 -12.69 -8.19
C PRO A 645 -69.18 -13.82 -7.15
N ASP A 646 -70.16 -13.68 -6.26
CA ASP A 646 -70.47 -14.57 -5.12
C ASP A 646 -70.89 -16.02 -5.47
N THR A 647 -70.82 -16.43 -6.74
CA THR A 647 -71.20 -17.77 -7.19
C THR A 647 -70.07 -18.54 -7.87
N ALA A 648 -68.82 -18.08 -7.74
CA ALA A 648 -67.66 -18.75 -8.32
C ALA A 648 -67.39 -20.11 -7.63
N VAL A 649 -67.78 -21.20 -8.28
CA VAL A 649 -67.34 -22.56 -7.94
C VAL A 649 -66.04 -22.85 -8.70
N PHE A 650 -64.93 -23.02 -7.98
CA PHE A 650 -63.65 -23.37 -8.56
C PHE A 650 -63.58 -24.88 -8.83
N ASN A 651 -63.39 -25.26 -10.09
CA ASN A 651 -63.26 -26.66 -10.49
C ASN A 651 -61.99 -27.27 -9.89
N ARG A 652 -62.14 -28.39 -9.18
CA ARG A 652 -61.03 -29.28 -8.81
C ARG A 652 -60.38 -29.82 -10.09
N CYS A 653 -59.06 -29.70 -10.19
CA CYS A 653 -58.30 -30.56 -11.08
C CYS A 653 -58.40 -31.99 -10.51
N LYS A 654 -59.15 -32.85 -11.20
CA LYS A 654 -59.14 -34.29 -10.94
C LYS A 654 -57.92 -34.86 -11.66
N ASP A 655 -57.25 -35.76 -10.97
CA ASP A 655 -56.14 -36.60 -11.45
C ASP A 655 -54.77 -35.93 -11.43
N GLU A 656 -54.13 -35.93 -10.26
CA GLU A 656 -52.70 -36.25 -10.08
C GLU A 656 -52.37 -36.30 -8.58
N SER A 657 -51.87 -37.44 -8.09
CA SER A 657 -51.37 -37.60 -6.73
C SER A 657 -49.94 -37.05 -6.63
N TYR A 658 -49.70 -36.07 -5.76
CA TYR A 658 -48.36 -35.53 -5.52
C TYR A 658 -48.01 -35.56 -4.03
N GLU A 659 -46.78 -35.96 -3.68
CA GLU A 659 -46.25 -35.91 -2.31
C GLU A 659 -45.76 -34.49 -1.95
N GLY A 660 -46.43 -33.85 -0.98
CA GLY A 660 -46.06 -32.56 -0.38
C GLY A 660 -47.26 -31.73 0.11
N TYR A 661 -47.03 -30.71 0.95
CA TYR A 661 -48.08 -29.81 1.45
C TYR A 661 -48.34 -28.63 0.48
N SER A 662 -49.61 -28.25 0.33
CA SER A 662 -50.03 -27.05 -0.40
C SER A 662 -50.65 -26.03 0.57
N TYR A 663 -50.40 -24.74 0.37
CA TYR A 663 -50.89 -23.68 1.26
C TYR A 663 -51.58 -22.57 0.46
N THR A 664 -52.79 -22.21 0.88
CA THR A 664 -53.52 -21.05 0.35
C THR A 664 -53.67 -20.03 1.49
N VAL A 665 -53.21 -18.80 1.26
CA VAL A 665 -53.26 -17.73 2.26
C VAL A 665 -54.46 -16.83 1.98
N TRP A 666 -55.34 -16.69 2.97
CA TRP A 666 -56.53 -15.85 2.91
C TRP A 666 -56.40 -14.65 3.85
N PHE A 667 -56.79 -13.47 3.39
CA PHE A 667 -56.89 -12.28 4.24
C PHE A 667 -58.31 -11.72 4.20
N SER A 668 -58.76 -11.24 5.35
CA SER A 668 -60.05 -10.58 5.58
C SER A 668 -59.78 -9.22 6.21
N THR A 669 -60.41 -8.15 5.71
CA THR A 669 -60.40 -6.84 6.39
C THR A 669 -61.63 -6.70 7.29
N PRO A 670 -61.52 -6.15 8.51
CA PRO A 670 -62.69 -5.87 9.34
C PRO A 670 -63.58 -4.80 8.70
N ALA A 671 -64.89 -4.86 8.97
CA ALA A 671 -65.81 -3.81 8.56
C ALA A 671 -65.45 -2.47 9.25
N LYS A 672 -65.54 -1.37 8.50
CA LYS A 672 -65.12 -0.02 8.94
C LYS A 672 -65.88 0.54 10.16
N ASP A 673 -66.97 -0.10 10.57
CA ASP A 673 -67.82 0.30 11.70
C ASP A 673 -67.73 -0.67 12.90
N GLY A 674 -66.92 -1.72 12.82
CA GLY A 674 -66.70 -2.66 13.92
C GLY A 674 -67.83 -3.67 14.15
N LEU A 675 -68.86 -3.73 13.30
CA LEU A 675 -69.93 -4.73 13.39
C LEU A 675 -69.65 -5.97 12.52
N ARG A 676 -70.11 -7.14 12.99
CA ARG A 676 -70.06 -8.40 12.21
C ARG A 676 -71.13 -8.37 11.11
N HIS A 677 -70.79 -7.92 9.90
CA HIS A 677 -71.62 -8.17 8.72
C HIS A 677 -71.29 -9.54 8.09
N PRO A 678 -72.27 -10.21 7.44
CA PRO A 678 -72.14 -11.56 6.91
C PRO A 678 -71.32 -11.68 5.61
N VAL A 679 -70.67 -10.60 5.14
CA VAL A 679 -69.91 -10.60 3.88
C VAL A 679 -68.47 -10.18 4.13
N THR A 680 -67.62 -11.17 4.30
CA THR A 680 -66.16 -11.03 4.38
C THR A 680 -65.58 -11.01 2.96
N HIS A 681 -64.89 -9.93 2.59
CA HIS A 681 -64.19 -9.87 1.30
C HIS A 681 -62.82 -10.51 1.44
N PHE A 682 -62.56 -11.54 0.65
CA PHE A 682 -61.28 -12.22 0.61
C PHE A 682 -60.49 -11.81 -0.62
N TYR A 683 -59.21 -11.52 -0.43
CA TYR A 683 -58.29 -11.26 -1.53
C TYR A 683 -57.30 -12.43 -1.66
N CYS A 684 -57.26 -13.05 -2.85
CA CYS A 684 -56.26 -14.07 -3.20
C CYS A 684 -55.27 -13.44 -4.18
N PHE A 685 -53.98 -13.41 -3.82
CA PHE A 685 -52.99 -12.68 -4.61
C PHE A 685 -51.91 -13.52 -5.28
N GLN A 686 -51.61 -14.74 -4.83
CA GLN A 686 -50.65 -15.56 -5.57
C GLN A 686 -50.60 -17.01 -5.09
N TRP A 687 -50.32 -17.90 -6.04
CA TRP A 687 -49.83 -19.24 -5.76
C TRP A 687 -48.34 -19.15 -5.42
N ILE A 688 -47.90 -19.72 -4.29
CA ILE A 688 -46.47 -19.80 -3.94
C ILE A 688 -46.02 -21.23 -4.23
N GLU A 689 -45.09 -21.40 -5.18
CA GLU A 689 -44.44 -22.70 -5.37
C GLU A 689 -43.40 -22.97 -4.28
N ARG A 690 -43.47 -24.19 -3.73
CA ARG A 690 -42.44 -24.92 -2.95
C ARG A 690 -41.46 -24.08 -2.12
N LEU A 691 -41.75 -23.93 -0.82
CA LEU A 691 -40.79 -23.44 0.18
C LEU A 691 -40.57 -24.53 1.24
N ASN A 692 -39.32 -24.80 1.61
CA ASN A 692 -38.93 -25.98 2.39
C ASN A 692 -38.75 -25.69 3.88
N SER A 693 -38.87 -24.43 4.31
CA SER A 693 -38.75 -24.03 5.72
C SER A 693 -39.65 -22.86 6.10
N VAL A 694 -40.00 -22.78 7.38
CA VAL A 694 -40.81 -21.68 7.95
C VAL A 694 -40.16 -20.32 7.71
N SER A 695 -38.82 -20.24 7.76
CA SER A 695 -38.07 -19.01 7.51
C SER A 695 -38.17 -18.53 6.06
N GLU A 696 -38.19 -19.44 5.09
CA GLU A 696 -38.39 -19.11 3.68
C GLU A 696 -39.81 -18.60 3.41
N ILE A 697 -40.81 -19.20 4.09
CA ILE A 697 -42.21 -18.77 4.00
C ILE A 697 -42.38 -17.36 4.58
N ILE A 698 -41.83 -17.11 5.77
CA ILE A 698 -41.88 -15.78 6.40
C ILE A 698 -41.20 -14.75 5.49
N CYS A 699 -40.02 -15.06 4.95
CA CYS A 699 -39.30 -14.15 4.07
C CYS A 699 -40.05 -13.88 2.75
N ALA A 700 -40.68 -14.89 2.14
CA ALA A 700 -41.47 -14.73 0.94
C ALA A 700 -42.72 -13.87 1.20
N VAL A 701 -43.44 -14.10 2.30
CA VAL A 701 -44.62 -13.32 2.70
C VAL A 701 -44.24 -11.88 3.02
N THR A 702 -43.16 -11.65 3.78
CA THR A 702 -42.64 -10.31 4.07
C THR A 702 -42.25 -9.58 2.78
N ASN A 703 -41.60 -10.25 1.84
CA ASN A 703 -41.24 -9.67 0.54
C ASN A 703 -42.47 -9.35 -0.32
N ILE A 704 -43.51 -10.19 -0.31
CA ILE A 704 -44.77 -9.91 -1.01
C ILE A 704 -45.46 -8.68 -0.38
N MET A 705 -45.47 -8.55 0.95
CA MET A 705 -46.07 -7.40 1.64
C MET A 705 -45.28 -6.10 1.41
N ILE A 706 -43.95 -6.14 1.36
CA ILE A 706 -43.10 -4.96 1.15
C ILE A 706 -43.16 -4.46 -0.30
N ASN A 707 -43.27 -5.37 -1.27
CA ASN A 707 -43.23 -5.01 -2.69
C ASN A 707 -44.60 -4.69 -3.29
N ASN A 708 -45.70 -4.87 -2.53
CA ASN A 708 -47.05 -4.58 -2.99
C ASN A 708 -47.68 -3.49 -2.12
N LYS A 709 -47.35 -2.23 -2.47
CA LYS A 709 -47.72 -1.02 -1.71
C LYS A 709 -49.22 -0.93 -1.40
N ASP A 710 -50.07 -1.34 -2.35
CA ASP A 710 -51.53 -1.33 -2.20
C ASP A 710 -52.01 -2.36 -1.16
N THR A 711 -51.30 -3.50 -1.01
CA THR A 711 -51.59 -4.53 0.00
C THR A 711 -51.18 -4.07 1.39
N PHE A 712 -50.02 -3.43 1.51
CA PHE A 712 -49.55 -2.83 2.75
C PHE A 712 -50.49 -1.70 3.21
N GLU A 713 -50.89 -0.82 2.29
CA GLU A 713 -51.87 0.23 2.59
C GLU A 713 -53.25 -0.35 2.94
N ALA A 714 -53.74 -1.40 2.28
CA ALA A 714 -55.03 -2.02 2.61
C ALA A 714 -55.08 -2.68 4.01
N ILE A 715 -53.98 -3.27 4.47
CA ILE A 715 -53.89 -3.95 5.78
C ILE A 715 -53.69 -2.94 6.92
N PHE A 716 -52.93 -1.87 6.69
CA PHE A 716 -52.48 -0.95 7.75
C PHE A 716 -53.11 0.44 7.71
N ALA A 717 -53.98 0.75 6.74
CA ALA A 717 -54.57 2.10 6.60
C ALA A 717 -55.57 2.51 7.69
N ASN A 718 -56.09 1.60 8.54
CA ASN A 718 -57.10 1.95 9.55
C ASN A 718 -56.72 1.61 11.00
N GLY A 719 -55.42 1.50 11.30
CA GLY A 719 -54.90 1.24 12.65
C GLY A 719 -54.25 -0.14 12.79
N ALA A 720 -53.53 -0.34 13.90
CA ALA A 720 -52.82 -1.59 14.18
C ALA A 720 -53.82 -2.75 14.36
N PRO A 721 -53.63 -3.90 13.71
CA PRO A 721 -54.47 -5.06 13.96
C PRO A 721 -54.30 -5.56 15.40
N ASP A 722 -55.40 -5.78 16.10
CA ASP A 722 -55.42 -6.34 17.47
C ASP A 722 -55.33 -7.87 17.40
N PHE A 723 -54.20 -8.41 17.87
CA PHE A 723 -53.88 -9.84 17.88
C PHE A 723 -53.84 -10.44 19.29
N SER A 724 -54.41 -9.76 20.30
CA SER A 724 -54.26 -10.07 21.73
C SER A 724 -54.89 -11.39 22.22
N HIS A 725 -55.47 -12.21 21.34
CA HIS A 725 -56.22 -13.43 21.73
C HIS A 725 -55.78 -14.74 21.04
N ALA A 726 -54.59 -14.82 20.45
CA ALA A 726 -54.14 -16.04 19.78
C ALA A 726 -53.29 -16.96 20.66
N VAL A 727 -53.61 -18.26 20.64
CA VAL A 727 -52.92 -19.33 21.36
C VAL A 727 -52.40 -20.35 20.35
N ILE A 728 -51.16 -20.82 20.50
CA ILE A 728 -50.61 -21.96 19.75
C ILE A 728 -50.68 -23.19 20.66
N ASN A 729 -51.35 -24.25 20.21
CA ASN A 729 -51.31 -25.54 20.89
C ASN A 729 -50.36 -26.48 20.13
N GLU A 730 -49.32 -26.96 20.79
CA GLU A 730 -48.59 -28.16 20.35
C GLU A 730 -49.45 -29.38 20.72
N GLY A 731 -50.00 -30.06 19.71
CA GLY A 731 -50.77 -31.27 19.94
C GLY A 731 -50.98 -32.08 18.66
N ASN A 732 -50.54 -33.34 18.68
CA ASN A 732 -50.93 -34.36 17.71
C ASN A 732 -52.46 -34.49 17.67
N ILE A 733 -53.07 -34.28 16.50
CA ILE A 733 -54.49 -34.56 16.27
C ILE A 733 -54.60 -35.65 15.22
N THR A 734 -55.09 -36.79 15.67
CA THR A 734 -55.61 -37.89 14.86
C THR A 734 -57.10 -37.65 14.56
N ASP A 735 -57.45 -37.88 13.30
CA ASP A 735 -58.77 -38.06 12.66
C ASP A 735 -59.64 -36.88 12.15
N ASP A 736 -59.99 -37.09 10.87
CA ASP A 736 -61.15 -36.72 10.05
C ASP A 736 -61.50 -35.27 9.66
N LEU A 737 -60.61 -34.30 9.91
CA LEU A 737 -60.66 -32.97 9.26
C LEU A 737 -59.29 -32.48 8.74
N ALA A 738 -58.39 -33.41 8.42
CA ALA A 738 -56.94 -33.17 8.37
C ALA A 738 -56.30 -33.03 6.97
N GLU A 739 -56.91 -32.31 6.01
CA GLU A 739 -56.26 -32.07 4.69
C GLU A 739 -56.04 -30.61 4.29
N GLU A 740 -56.32 -29.63 5.14
CA GLU A 740 -55.83 -28.27 4.92
C GLU A 740 -55.17 -27.71 6.18
N VAL A 741 -53.85 -27.60 6.16
CA VAL A 741 -53.11 -26.78 7.12
C VAL A 741 -53.37 -25.32 6.74
N GLN A 742 -54.30 -24.68 7.44
CA GLN A 742 -54.52 -23.24 7.35
C GLN A 742 -53.49 -22.51 8.23
N ILE A 743 -52.68 -21.64 7.63
CA ILE A 743 -51.75 -20.78 8.37
C ILE A 743 -52.48 -19.50 8.78
N CYS A 744 -52.65 -19.29 10.08
CA CYS A 744 -53.10 -18.02 10.67
C CYS A 744 -51.95 -17.49 11.54
N PHE A 745 -51.44 -16.29 11.25
CA PHE A 745 -50.26 -15.73 11.92
C PHE A 745 -50.64 -14.96 13.19
N CYS A 746 -49.94 -15.23 14.30
CA CYS A 746 -49.88 -14.40 15.51
C CYS A 746 -48.50 -14.53 16.17
N GLY A 747 -48.03 -13.46 16.83
CA GLY A 747 -46.78 -13.43 17.58
C GLY A 747 -46.97 -12.79 18.96
N SER A 748 -46.19 -13.25 19.95
CA SER A 748 -46.07 -12.64 21.28
C SER A 748 -44.60 -12.25 21.54
N GLU A 749 -44.41 -11.14 22.27
CA GLU A 749 -43.12 -10.54 22.62
C GLU A 749 -42.08 -11.55 23.14
N GLY A 750 -40.86 -11.44 22.60
CA GLY A 750 -39.70 -12.30 22.89
C GLY A 750 -38.88 -12.56 21.65
#